data_AF-A0A661U1Q0-F1
#
_entry.id   AF-A0A661U1Q0-F1
#
_cell.length_a   1.000
_cell.length_b   1.000
_cell.length_c   1.000
_cell.angle_alpha   90.00
_cell.angle_beta   90.00
_cell.angle_gamma   90.00
#
_symmetry.space_group_name_H-M   'P 1'
#
loop_
_entity.id
_entity.type
_entity.pdbx_description
1 polymer ?
#
loop_
_entity_poly.entity_id
_entity_poly.type
_entity_poly.pdbx_seq_one_letter_code
_entity_poly.pdbx_strand_id
1 'polypeptide(L)'
;MSLTRKWGIIYWLIGASVFFTIPLILLAEGQDIPEDRGCTTVLLDEYQQPIVCVGVNLATISGFLPPNILEEKRMDGSYLTPLEEEEYDWQLVDIYYGRQNIFVGDAFALYFDRASESLIEAPMEDPLTELAHQALDYAPEWLYDDLYTNFSDMSDSWQDKCAQAILSASHPYVDEVAFQVANISYNILRSMDLDLLEVNAQLLYNNDSFLNYVNIKDYGSPPGDYYSTVEYCVEENGSRFWIEAPKEIYYWYVVHPKCSDEMPRMDDYVYNEFWREFLFDYTHEDYLDRELFDLLSNTEIVWDRQEHNWDGGRPFHDDDMAVDVIGNWVSRHIPNRATYPRYIQPNLIITDHDGNCGELQDLLCAGTRTSLIPCISTMDICEDHVWCEIWDEGWHPYQVSWGAPPGDPPAPGPTHIDNHGICYDYDQGSGKEVSGIWDWRNDEYNYQVTDRYSEYCTLTVTVKDIDGNPVDGAWVRVSSHAIWGPLYYTAWDTTDSTGVARFILGDDDPGVGPSQGRDYYLRVDSRALHGGYPDQYNGNGVEKVIDDAQPGAEYELEVQLVDGDPMPQLSLIEAEPPNDPVNQFKVEIDYSLPWEYKFGKNVYAPEYKFHSEPGNIEFFICDEDNYQNYQNEEQVEAFMIREDSDSDTISFMFPTNDKWYMVFSNYDQVNCYQITDIIARLYIDQNTADVKLREFFAHFCDDGVEVYWETEGDIAGLKGWNLYRQSKTKENKSLVSNALITPDVELSSMWHKLNSDLITGESPYTFLDTHVIDGEVYVYKLEAVFSDEVEEFGPITCDYGEGAPPTSFALMQNYPNPFTDQTTICYDLPTDTRVSIKVYNVAGQLVRCLVDDFVEAGSHQIVWDGRDLAGNPLASGVYIYRLDAEGFSSARRMVLCRW
;
A
#
# COMPACT_ATOMS: atom_id res chain seq x y z
N MET A 1 2.90 48.83 43.25
CA MET A 1 2.72 50.21 42.75
C MET A 1 2.17 50.10 41.33
N SER A 2 0.88 49.85 41.14
CA SER A 2 -0.25 50.79 41.12
C SER A 2 -0.15 51.85 40.02
N LEU A 3 -1.04 51.76 39.03
CA LEU A 3 -2.01 52.80 38.62
C LEU A 3 -2.56 52.39 37.24
N THR A 4 -3.59 51.54 37.16
CA THR A 4 -5.03 51.87 37.12
C THR A 4 -5.47 52.83 36.01
N ARG A 5 -6.41 52.35 35.18
CA ARG A 5 -7.77 52.91 34.85
C ARG A 5 -8.12 52.53 33.40
N LYS A 6 -9.34 52.21 32.98
CA LYS A 6 -10.67 51.91 33.57
C LYS A 6 -11.61 51.63 32.36
N TRP A 7 -12.41 50.55 32.44
CA TRP A 7 -13.81 50.37 31.98
C TRP A 7 -14.22 50.49 30.50
N GLY A 8 -15.02 49.50 30.05
CA GLY A 8 -16.03 49.67 29.00
C GLY A 8 -16.48 48.37 28.32
N ILE A 9 -17.55 47.75 28.81
CA ILE A 9 -18.31 46.65 28.17
C ILE A 9 -19.16 47.23 27.00
N ILE A 10 -19.24 46.52 25.86
CA ILE A 10 -20.47 46.21 25.06
C ILE A 10 -20.09 45.37 23.81
N TYR A 11 -20.97 44.42 23.50
CA TYR A 11 -20.89 43.32 22.53
C TYR A 11 -20.96 43.70 21.02
N TRP A 12 -20.34 42.81 20.22
CA TRP A 12 -20.66 42.29 18.87
C TRP A 12 -19.96 42.79 17.58
N LEU A 13 -19.42 41.77 16.87
CA LEU A 13 -19.12 41.54 15.45
C LEU A 13 -17.72 41.87 14.87
N ILE A 14 -17.02 40.75 14.59
CA ILE A 14 -16.13 40.39 13.46
C ILE A 14 -14.84 41.20 13.27
N GLY A 15 -13.70 40.49 13.32
CA GLY A 15 -12.42 40.95 12.74
C GLY A 15 -11.19 40.29 13.36
N ALA A 16 -10.55 39.42 12.57
CA ALA A 16 -9.21 38.84 12.65
C ALA A 16 -8.13 39.58 13.50
N SER A 17 -7.25 38.83 14.17
CA SER A 17 -5.80 38.77 13.86
C SER A 17 -4.98 38.01 14.94
N VAL A 18 -4.32 36.95 14.47
CA VAL A 18 -3.18 36.24 15.05
C VAL A 18 -1.96 37.17 15.28
N PHE A 19 -1.26 36.95 16.39
CA PHE A 19 0.14 37.32 16.56
C PHE A 19 0.85 36.17 17.30
N PHE A 20 1.63 35.37 16.57
CA PHE A 20 2.86 34.77 17.09
C PHE A 20 3.98 35.03 16.09
N THR A 21 5.04 35.65 16.60
CA THR A 21 6.31 35.99 15.97
C THR A 21 7.12 34.73 15.66
N ILE A 22 7.47 34.53 14.39
CA ILE A 22 8.50 33.59 13.89
C ILE A 22 9.85 34.34 13.86
N PRO A 23 10.98 33.75 14.28
CA PRO A 23 12.30 34.30 13.99
C PRO A 23 12.67 34.07 12.52
N LEU A 24 13.03 35.15 11.83
CA LEU A 24 13.62 35.17 10.48
C LEU A 24 15.00 34.47 10.49
N ILE A 25 15.22 33.47 9.65
CA ILE A 25 16.56 33.07 9.19
C ILE A 25 16.65 33.34 7.68
N LEU A 26 17.63 34.16 7.31
CA LEU A 26 18.02 34.49 5.94
C LEU A 26 18.85 33.33 5.37
N LEU A 27 18.38 32.71 4.29
CA LEU A 27 19.18 31.81 3.45
C LEU A 27 20.12 32.64 2.57
N ALA A 28 21.43 32.39 2.67
CA ALA A 28 22.42 32.77 1.68
C ALA A 28 22.82 31.50 0.90
N GLU A 29 22.88 31.62 -0.43
CA GLU A 29 23.14 30.54 -1.37
C GLU A 29 24.44 29.76 -1.06
N GLY A 30 24.33 28.43 -1.07
CA GLY A 30 25.44 27.49 -1.21
C GLY A 30 26.00 26.92 0.08
N GLN A 31 25.27 26.00 0.73
CA GLN A 31 25.78 24.86 1.51
C GLN A 31 24.70 23.77 1.60
N ASP A 32 25.10 22.51 1.43
CA ASP A 32 24.29 21.31 1.62
C ASP A 32 23.79 21.18 3.07
N ILE A 33 22.54 20.74 3.24
CA ILE A 33 21.92 20.41 4.54
C ILE A 33 21.70 18.89 4.55
N PRO A 34 22.16 18.15 5.59
CA PRO A 34 21.88 16.72 5.73
C PRO A 34 20.39 16.47 6.02
N GLU A 35 19.83 15.46 5.37
CA GLU A 35 18.47 14.96 5.57
C GLU A 35 18.36 14.23 6.90
N ASP A 36 17.93 14.93 7.95
CA ASP A 36 17.24 14.33 9.10
C ASP A 36 16.85 15.43 10.09
N ARG A 37 15.63 16.01 9.98
CA ARG A 37 14.85 16.67 11.07
C ARG A 37 13.39 16.89 10.64
N GLY A 38 12.46 16.16 11.25
CA GLY A 38 11.02 16.42 11.15
C GLY A 38 10.62 17.73 11.84
N CYS A 39 9.80 18.55 11.18
CA CYS A 39 9.23 19.78 11.75
C CYS A 39 7.72 19.83 11.51
N THR A 40 6.92 19.76 12.59
CA THR A 40 5.46 19.75 12.56
C THR A 40 4.89 21.14 12.23
N THR A 41 4.13 21.26 11.14
CA THR A 41 3.41 22.51 10.78
C THR A 41 1.91 22.34 11.01
N VAL A 42 1.28 23.27 11.74
CA VAL A 42 -0.18 23.34 11.93
C VAL A 42 -0.78 24.17 10.80
N LEU A 43 -1.61 23.57 9.94
CA LEU A 43 -2.31 24.25 8.85
C LEU A 43 -3.60 24.92 9.36
N LEU A 44 -3.81 26.17 8.93
CA LEU A 44 -5.02 26.96 9.16
C LEU A 44 -5.63 27.31 7.79
N ASP A 45 -6.95 27.37 7.70
CA ASP A 45 -7.61 27.87 6.49
C ASP A 45 -7.39 29.39 6.28
N GLU A 46 -7.86 29.92 5.15
CA GLU A 46 -7.79 31.36 4.81
C GLU A 46 -8.53 32.29 5.81
N TYR A 47 -9.26 31.73 6.78
CA TYR A 47 -9.97 32.45 7.86
C TYR A 47 -9.40 32.18 9.27
N GLN A 48 -8.26 31.49 9.38
CA GLN A 48 -7.59 31.14 10.64
C GLN A 48 -8.39 30.22 11.58
N GLN A 49 -9.19 29.30 11.02
CA GLN A 49 -9.83 28.22 11.79
C GLN A 49 -9.00 26.92 11.69
N PRO A 50 -8.91 26.12 12.78
CA PRO A 50 -8.33 24.78 12.71
C PRO A 50 -9.31 23.81 12.04
N ILE A 51 -8.81 23.04 11.07
CA ILE A 51 -9.56 22.02 10.35
C ILE A 51 -9.50 20.71 11.14
N VAL A 52 -10.65 20.06 11.35
CA VAL A 52 -10.72 18.68 11.87
C VAL A 52 -11.03 17.78 10.68
N CYS A 53 -10.06 16.95 10.29
CA CYS A 53 -10.25 15.87 9.31
C CYS A 53 -10.34 14.52 10.03
N VAL A 54 -11.22 13.66 9.54
CA VAL A 54 -11.37 12.27 9.98
C VAL A 54 -10.81 11.41 8.85
N GLY A 55 -9.79 10.60 9.18
CA GLY A 55 -9.24 9.52 8.34
C GLY A 55 -8.33 9.99 7.20
N VAL A 56 -7.07 10.36 7.50
CA VAL A 56 -5.92 10.31 6.56
C VAL A 56 -4.60 10.29 7.36
N ASN A 57 -3.69 9.41 6.93
CA ASN A 57 -2.25 9.34 7.17
C ASN A 57 -1.55 10.71 6.96
N LEU A 58 -0.68 11.14 7.90
CA LEU A 58 -0.16 12.52 7.96
C LEU A 58 1.23 12.74 7.32
N ALA A 59 1.74 11.78 6.53
CA ALA A 59 3.04 11.92 5.85
C ALA A 59 2.98 12.35 4.37
N THR A 60 1.80 12.44 3.75
CA THR A 60 1.66 12.63 2.29
C THR A 60 0.77 13.82 1.94
N ILE A 61 1.05 15.01 2.46
CA ILE A 61 0.35 16.24 2.02
C ILE A 61 1.34 17.40 1.83
N SER A 62 2.02 17.40 0.68
CA SER A 62 2.31 18.63 -0.04
C SER A 62 1.69 18.53 -1.45
N GLY A 63 0.38 18.69 -1.54
CA GLY A 63 -0.34 18.74 -2.80
C GLY A 63 -1.75 18.19 -2.65
N PHE A 64 -2.71 18.87 -3.29
CA PHE A 64 -4.13 18.50 -3.42
C PHE A 64 -5.09 18.94 -2.28
N LEU A 65 -5.68 20.13 -2.48
CA LEU A 65 -7.04 20.47 -2.07
C LEU A 65 -7.83 20.87 -3.34
N PRO A 66 -9.13 20.53 -3.49
CA PRO A 66 -9.97 20.92 -4.63
C PRO A 66 -10.91 22.10 -4.28
N PRO A 67 -11.71 22.64 -5.22
CA PRO A 67 -11.45 22.90 -6.64
C PRO A 67 -11.74 24.38 -6.96
N ASN A 68 -10.83 25.08 -7.65
CA ASN A 68 -11.19 26.22 -8.51
C ASN A 68 -10.01 26.55 -9.42
N ILE A 69 -10.17 26.20 -10.72
CA ILE A 69 -9.31 26.53 -11.86
C ILE A 69 -7.90 25.91 -11.77
N LEU A 70 -7.76 24.70 -12.33
CA LEU A 70 -6.50 23.96 -12.42
C LEU A 70 -5.54 24.61 -13.43
N GLU A 71 -4.35 24.99 -12.98
CA GLU A 71 -3.12 24.87 -13.76
C GLU A 71 -2.40 23.61 -13.21
N GLU A 72 -2.19 22.60 -14.06
CA GLU A 72 -1.79 21.23 -13.66
C GLU A 72 -0.26 21.07 -13.54
N LYS A 73 0.17 20.30 -12.52
CA LYS A 73 1.55 19.90 -12.26
C LYS A 73 1.66 18.38 -12.20
N ARG A 74 2.73 17.83 -12.77
CA ARG A 74 3.17 16.43 -12.62
C ARG A 74 3.66 16.14 -11.19
N MET A 75 3.75 14.86 -10.81
CA MET A 75 4.35 14.44 -9.53
C MET A 75 5.83 14.83 -9.39
N ASP A 76 6.55 14.99 -10.50
CA ASP A 76 7.94 15.50 -10.54
C ASP A 76 8.05 17.04 -10.35
N GLY A 77 6.92 17.74 -10.15
CA GLY A 77 6.85 19.18 -9.95
C GLY A 77 6.92 20.02 -11.24
N SER A 78 7.03 19.41 -12.41
CA SER A 78 6.97 20.09 -13.71
C SER A 78 5.53 20.40 -14.14
N TYR A 79 5.36 21.48 -14.90
CA TYR A 79 4.07 21.82 -15.52
C TYR A 79 3.92 21.05 -16.83
N LEU A 80 2.69 20.65 -17.16
CA LEU A 80 2.38 20.19 -18.52
C LEU A 80 2.79 21.30 -19.49
N THR A 81 3.85 21.08 -20.27
CA THR A 81 3.98 21.77 -21.54
C THR A 81 2.86 21.22 -22.43
N PRO A 82 1.91 22.06 -22.90
CA PRO A 82 0.96 21.61 -23.89
C PRO A 82 1.77 21.11 -25.09
N LEU A 83 1.66 19.81 -25.36
CA LEU A 83 1.97 19.31 -26.69
C LEU A 83 1.11 20.11 -27.67
N GLU A 84 1.68 20.48 -28.81
CA GLU A 84 0.98 21.18 -29.87
C GLU A 84 -0.21 20.32 -30.37
N GLU A 85 -1.39 20.46 -29.75
CA GLU A 85 -2.62 19.80 -30.19
C GLU A 85 -3.73 20.84 -30.31
N GLU A 86 -3.86 21.44 -31.51
CA GLU A 86 -5.06 22.17 -31.93
C GLU A 86 -6.17 21.20 -32.42
N GLU A 87 -6.07 19.88 -32.15
CA GLU A 87 -6.92 18.82 -32.74
C GLU A 87 -7.92 18.17 -31.76
N TYR A 88 -7.61 18.03 -30.47
CA TYR A 88 -8.44 17.31 -29.48
C TYR A 88 -8.84 18.20 -28.28
N ASP A 89 -10.02 17.99 -27.70
CA ASP A 89 -10.54 18.69 -26.51
C ASP A 89 -10.89 17.67 -25.41
N TRP A 90 -9.90 17.31 -24.59
CA TRP A 90 -10.02 16.19 -23.65
C TRP A 90 -10.84 16.53 -22.39
N GLN A 91 -11.82 15.68 -22.07
CA GLN A 91 -12.57 15.70 -20.82
C GLN A 91 -12.30 14.44 -20.00
N LEU A 92 -11.95 14.61 -18.72
CA LEU A 92 -11.80 13.50 -17.77
C LEU A 92 -13.16 12.83 -17.51
N VAL A 93 -13.21 11.50 -17.65
CA VAL A 93 -14.42 10.68 -17.45
C VAL A 93 -14.31 9.69 -16.29
N ASP A 94 -13.12 9.16 -16.02
CA ASP A 94 -12.91 8.22 -14.91
C ASP A 94 -11.49 8.30 -14.33
N ILE A 95 -11.33 7.91 -13.06
CA ILE A 95 -10.04 7.80 -12.39
C ILE A 95 -9.99 6.49 -11.59
N TYR A 96 -8.95 5.71 -11.82
CA TYR A 96 -8.54 4.61 -10.97
C TYR A 96 -7.35 5.02 -10.10
N TYR A 97 -7.40 4.65 -8.82
CA TYR A 97 -6.29 4.75 -7.87
C TYR A 97 -6.20 3.42 -7.11
N GLY A 98 -5.01 2.81 -7.07
CA GLY A 98 -4.79 1.61 -6.29
C GLY A 98 -3.32 1.31 -6.05
N ARG A 99 -3.05 0.69 -4.89
CA ARG A 99 -1.78 0.05 -4.55
C ARG A 99 -1.92 -1.44 -4.75
N GLN A 100 -1.02 -2.05 -5.51
CA GLN A 100 -1.09 -3.43 -5.94
C GLN A 100 0.17 -4.20 -5.55
N ASN A 101 -0.03 -5.37 -4.93
CA ASN A 101 1.04 -6.32 -4.62
C ASN A 101 1.10 -7.35 -5.74
N ILE A 102 2.11 -7.25 -6.62
CA ILE A 102 2.26 -8.10 -7.80
C ILE A 102 3.29 -9.20 -7.48
N PHE A 103 2.80 -10.43 -7.31
CA PHE A 103 3.62 -11.56 -6.90
C PHE A 103 4.54 -12.05 -8.04
N VAL A 104 5.57 -12.81 -7.68
CA VAL A 104 6.50 -13.45 -8.63
C VAL A 104 5.73 -14.27 -9.68
N GLY A 105 5.95 -13.98 -10.96
CA GLY A 105 5.28 -14.69 -12.05
C GLY A 105 3.85 -14.21 -12.37
N ASP A 106 3.32 -13.23 -11.62
CA ASP A 106 1.94 -12.75 -11.73
C ASP A 106 1.85 -11.36 -12.40
N ALA A 107 0.64 -10.87 -12.62
CA ALA A 107 0.39 -9.53 -13.12
C ALA A 107 -0.88 -8.89 -12.58
N PHE A 108 -0.82 -7.57 -12.45
CA PHE A 108 -2.00 -6.74 -12.29
C PHE A 108 -2.38 -6.13 -13.65
N ALA A 109 -3.66 -6.15 -14.01
CA ALA A 109 -4.12 -5.51 -15.23
C ALA A 109 -5.38 -4.68 -14.99
N LEU A 110 -5.41 -3.52 -15.63
CA LEU A 110 -6.62 -2.72 -15.80
C LEU A 110 -7.08 -2.84 -17.25
N TYR A 111 -8.38 -2.80 -17.49
CA TYR A 111 -8.92 -2.65 -18.83
C TYR A 111 -9.94 -1.54 -18.92
N PHE A 112 -10.01 -0.93 -20.09
CA PHE A 112 -11.04 0.06 -20.40
C PHE A 112 -12.32 -0.64 -20.86
N ASP A 113 -13.41 -0.48 -20.09
CA ASP A 113 -14.76 -0.89 -20.51
C ASP A 113 -15.51 0.28 -21.14
N ARG A 114 -15.60 0.24 -22.46
CA ARG A 114 -16.28 1.30 -23.24
C ARG A 114 -17.76 1.43 -22.91
N ALA A 115 -18.44 0.34 -22.54
CA ALA A 115 -19.88 0.37 -22.28
C ALA A 115 -20.23 1.17 -21.02
N SER A 116 -19.36 1.12 -20.01
CA SER A 116 -19.48 1.91 -18.78
C SER A 116 -18.68 3.21 -18.79
N GLU A 117 -17.81 3.41 -19.78
CA GLU A 117 -16.83 4.51 -19.82
C GLU A 117 -15.94 4.49 -18.56
N SER A 118 -15.49 3.31 -18.13
CA SER A 118 -14.76 3.13 -16.87
C SER A 118 -13.53 2.24 -17.00
N LEU A 119 -12.55 2.46 -16.12
CA LEU A 119 -11.40 1.60 -15.91
C LEU A 119 -11.78 0.50 -14.92
N ILE A 120 -11.53 -0.75 -15.28
CA ILE A 120 -11.93 -1.91 -14.49
C ILE A 120 -10.72 -2.81 -14.25
N GLU A 121 -10.53 -3.25 -13.01
CA GLU A 121 -9.55 -4.29 -12.69
C GLU A 121 -9.90 -5.61 -13.39
N ALA A 122 -8.91 -6.21 -14.04
CA ALA A 122 -9.03 -7.57 -14.51
C ALA A 122 -9.21 -8.50 -13.28
N PRO A 123 -10.02 -9.57 -13.37
CA PRO A 123 -10.26 -10.44 -12.24
C PRO A 123 -8.96 -11.08 -11.72
N MET A 124 -8.62 -10.85 -10.46
CA MET A 124 -7.54 -11.51 -9.74
C MET A 124 -8.12 -12.32 -8.58
N GLU A 125 -7.55 -13.49 -8.28
CA GLU A 125 -7.91 -14.21 -7.05
C GLU A 125 -7.32 -13.48 -5.86
N ASP A 126 -8.17 -12.98 -4.98
CA ASP A 126 -7.75 -12.44 -3.70
C ASP A 126 -7.28 -13.60 -2.80
N PRO A 127 -6.00 -13.63 -2.39
CA PRO A 127 -5.46 -14.74 -1.60
C PRO A 127 -5.93 -14.70 -0.14
N LEU A 128 -6.62 -13.64 0.29
CA LEU A 128 -6.94 -13.40 1.69
C LEU A 128 -8.37 -13.81 2.08
N THR A 129 -8.53 -14.29 3.31
CA THR A 129 -9.85 -14.53 3.89
C THR A 129 -10.56 -13.24 4.30
N GLU A 130 -11.89 -13.29 4.44
CA GLU A 130 -12.68 -12.17 4.95
C GLU A 130 -12.21 -11.70 6.34
N LEU A 131 -11.71 -12.61 7.18
CA LEU A 131 -11.22 -12.27 8.52
C LEU A 131 -9.83 -11.59 8.44
N ALA A 132 -8.97 -12.00 7.52
CA ALA A 132 -7.70 -11.32 7.24
C ALA A 132 -7.93 -9.88 6.80
N HIS A 133 -8.89 -9.64 5.90
CA HIS A 133 -9.30 -8.27 5.51
C HIS A 133 -9.80 -7.45 6.69
N GLN A 134 -10.64 -8.02 7.56
CA GLN A 134 -11.08 -7.31 8.78
C GLN A 134 -9.91 -6.95 9.70
N ALA A 135 -8.89 -7.81 9.78
CA ALA A 135 -7.70 -7.53 10.55
C ALA A 135 -6.82 -6.44 9.90
N LEU A 136 -6.70 -6.43 8.57
CA LEU A 136 -6.02 -5.36 7.81
C LEU A 136 -6.69 -4.00 8.05
N ASP A 137 -8.02 -3.94 7.98
CA ASP A 137 -8.79 -2.71 8.22
C ASP A 137 -8.71 -2.21 9.68
N TYR A 138 -8.45 -3.12 10.62
CA TYR A 138 -8.36 -2.80 12.05
C TYR A 138 -6.93 -2.44 12.48
N ALA A 139 -5.92 -3.06 11.87
CA ALA A 139 -4.51 -2.80 12.12
C ALA A 139 -4.11 -1.38 11.69
N PRO A 140 -2.94 -0.88 12.15
CA PRO A 140 -2.39 0.37 11.66
C PRO A 140 -2.20 0.39 10.15
N GLU A 141 -2.54 1.50 9.51
CA GLU A 141 -2.43 1.66 8.04
C GLU A 141 -1.00 1.40 7.52
N TRP A 142 0.03 1.80 8.27
CA TRP A 142 1.43 1.60 7.89
C TRP A 142 1.89 0.12 7.93
N LEU A 143 1.08 -0.79 8.47
CA LEU A 143 1.34 -2.24 8.47
C LEU A 143 0.61 -2.99 7.36
N TYR A 144 -0.19 -2.31 6.55
CA TYR A 144 -1.06 -2.96 5.56
C TYR A 144 -0.28 -3.89 4.62
N ASP A 145 0.80 -3.37 4.01
CA ASP A 145 1.56 -4.11 3.00
C ASP A 145 2.28 -5.32 3.59
N ASP A 146 2.92 -5.17 4.77
CA ASP A 146 3.60 -6.27 5.46
C ASP A 146 2.60 -7.35 5.93
N LEU A 147 1.45 -6.95 6.48
CA LEU A 147 0.39 -7.89 6.91
C LEU A 147 -0.24 -8.63 5.74
N TYR A 148 -0.59 -7.92 4.67
CA TYR A 148 -1.16 -8.52 3.46
C TYR A 148 -0.20 -9.57 2.91
N THR A 149 1.07 -9.18 2.81
CA THR A 149 2.15 -10.01 2.29
C THR A 149 2.46 -11.21 3.19
N ASN A 150 2.34 -11.11 4.51
CA ASN A 150 2.51 -12.27 5.38
C ASN A 150 1.27 -13.17 5.36
N PHE A 151 0.05 -12.62 5.33
CA PHE A 151 -1.17 -13.42 5.23
C PHE A 151 -1.24 -14.21 3.92
N SER A 152 -0.82 -13.63 2.79
CA SER A 152 -0.83 -14.31 1.49
C SER A 152 0.04 -15.59 1.46
N ASP A 153 1.06 -15.67 2.33
CA ASP A 153 1.91 -16.87 2.46
C ASP A 153 1.27 -17.97 3.32
N MET A 154 0.17 -17.66 4.00
CA MET A 154 -0.49 -18.57 4.94
C MET A 154 -1.69 -19.26 4.28
N SER A 155 -1.96 -20.49 4.72
CA SER A 155 -3.26 -21.12 4.45
C SER A 155 -4.40 -20.34 5.12
N ASP A 156 -5.62 -20.38 4.56
CA ASP A 156 -6.83 -19.73 5.10
C ASP A 156 -6.99 -19.92 6.62
N SER A 157 -6.81 -21.16 7.10
CA SER A 157 -6.94 -21.46 8.54
C SER A 157 -5.92 -20.76 9.43
N TRP A 158 -4.75 -20.40 8.89
CA TRP A 158 -3.71 -19.67 9.62
C TRP A 158 -3.87 -18.17 9.47
N GLN A 159 -4.30 -17.69 8.30
CA GLN A 159 -4.75 -16.31 8.13
C GLN A 159 -5.81 -15.98 9.18
N ASP A 160 -6.86 -16.80 9.30
CA ASP A 160 -7.93 -16.57 10.27
C ASP A 160 -7.44 -16.58 11.74
N LYS A 161 -6.45 -17.42 12.08
CA LYS A 161 -5.89 -17.47 13.44
C LYS A 161 -5.09 -16.20 13.78
N CYS A 162 -4.22 -15.78 12.86
CA CYS A 162 -3.40 -14.60 13.03
C CYS A 162 -4.28 -13.33 12.99
N ALA A 163 -5.26 -13.26 12.09
CA ALA A 163 -6.27 -12.21 12.05
C ALA A 163 -7.07 -12.14 13.36
N GLN A 164 -7.47 -13.30 13.90
CA GLN A 164 -8.16 -13.35 15.18
C GLN A 164 -7.28 -12.83 16.33
N ALA A 165 -5.98 -13.11 16.33
CA ALA A 165 -5.05 -12.60 17.35
C ALA A 165 -5.00 -11.05 17.34
N ILE A 166 -4.95 -10.43 16.16
CA ILE A 166 -5.01 -8.96 16.01
C ILE A 166 -6.37 -8.42 16.48
N LEU A 167 -7.47 -9.01 16.00
CA LEU A 167 -8.83 -8.55 16.30
C LEU A 167 -9.24 -8.76 17.76
N SER A 168 -8.64 -9.72 18.47
CA SER A 168 -8.92 -9.97 19.89
C SER A 168 -8.01 -9.18 20.83
N ALA A 169 -6.90 -8.64 20.35
CA ALA A 169 -5.96 -7.89 21.17
C ALA A 169 -6.64 -6.67 21.81
N SER A 170 -6.38 -6.45 23.09
CA SER A 170 -6.93 -5.30 23.81
C SER A 170 -6.12 -4.04 23.50
N HIS A 171 -6.77 -2.92 23.17
CA HIS A 171 -6.07 -1.63 23.15
C HIS A 171 -5.46 -1.33 24.53
N PRO A 172 -4.19 -0.86 24.62
CA PRO A 172 -3.37 -0.33 23.53
C PRO A 172 -2.53 -1.34 22.73
N TYR A 173 -2.58 -2.64 22.99
CA TYR A 173 -1.63 -3.63 22.46
C TYR A 173 -1.80 -4.03 20.98
N VAL A 174 -2.73 -3.41 20.26
CA VAL A 174 -3.20 -3.92 18.96
C VAL A 174 -2.09 -3.77 17.91
N ASP A 175 -1.42 -2.63 17.89
CA ASP A 175 -0.32 -2.33 16.98
C ASP A 175 0.90 -3.20 17.25
N GLU A 176 1.29 -3.48 18.50
CA GLU A 176 2.39 -4.41 18.77
C GLU A 176 2.05 -5.84 18.34
N VAL A 177 0.80 -6.29 18.53
CA VAL A 177 0.36 -7.62 18.05
C VAL A 177 0.36 -7.65 16.53
N ALA A 178 -0.21 -6.64 15.87
CA ALA A 178 -0.24 -6.53 14.41
C ALA A 178 1.18 -6.49 13.82
N PHE A 179 2.08 -5.70 14.42
CA PHE A 179 3.47 -5.60 13.98
C PHE A 179 4.19 -6.95 14.05
N GLN A 180 4.01 -7.69 15.15
CA GLN A 180 4.60 -9.02 15.29
C GLN A 180 3.98 -10.02 14.30
N VAL A 181 2.66 -9.98 14.06
CA VAL A 181 2.03 -10.82 13.03
C VAL A 181 2.55 -10.47 11.64
N ALA A 182 2.79 -9.19 11.35
CA ALA A 182 3.30 -8.76 10.04
C ALA A 182 4.74 -9.26 9.79
N ASN A 183 5.59 -9.22 10.83
CA ASN A 183 7.04 -9.36 10.68
C ASN A 183 7.62 -10.70 11.16
N ILE A 184 6.87 -11.49 11.94
CA ILE A 184 7.28 -12.86 12.28
C ILE A 184 6.89 -13.79 11.13
N SER A 185 7.84 -14.57 10.61
CA SER A 185 7.57 -15.50 9.53
C SER A 185 6.50 -16.52 9.90
N TYR A 186 5.71 -16.94 8.90
CA TYR A 186 4.69 -17.99 9.08
C TYR A 186 5.24 -19.26 9.75
N ASN A 187 6.51 -19.62 9.48
CA ASN A 187 7.14 -20.80 10.08
C ASN A 187 7.33 -20.69 11.59
N ILE A 188 7.60 -19.50 12.11
CA ILE A 188 7.73 -19.28 13.54
C ILE A 188 6.36 -19.10 14.18
N LEU A 189 5.46 -18.31 13.56
CA LEU A 189 4.08 -18.15 14.02
C LEU A 189 3.38 -19.50 14.22
N ARG A 190 3.60 -20.46 13.31
CA ARG A 190 3.01 -21.81 13.44
C ARG A 190 3.65 -22.71 14.49
N SER A 191 4.80 -22.31 15.04
CA SER A 191 5.59 -23.06 16.02
C SER A 191 5.43 -22.51 17.46
N MET A 192 4.88 -21.31 17.60
CA MET A 192 4.65 -20.65 18.90
C MET A 192 3.17 -20.63 19.29
N ASP A 193 2.92 -20.24 20.55
CA ASP A 193 1.58 -19.89 21.02
C ASP A 193 1.29 -18.42 20.66
N LEU A 194 0.26 -18.16 19.84
CA LEU A 194 -0.08 -16.81 19.38
C LEU A 194 -0.54 -15.89 20.52
N ASP A 195 -1.03 -16.45 21.64
CA ASP A 195 -1.39 -15.66 22.82
C ASP A 195 -0.17 -14.92 23.39
N LEU A 196 1.06 -15.42 23.13
CA LEU A 196 2.30 -14.77 23.57
C LEU A 196 2.55 -13.42 22.89
N LEU A 197 1.94 -13.16 21.73
CA LEU A 197 2.07 -11.86 21.05
C LEU A 197 1.48 -10.74 21.91
N GLU A 198 0.30 -10.98 22.49
CA GLU A 198 -0.37 -10.01 23.38
C GLU A 198 0.29 -10.00 24.77
N VAL A 199 0.73 -11.16 25.29
CA VAL A 199 1.49 -11.22 26.55
C VAL A 199 2.78 -10.38 26.45
N ASN A 200 3.50 -10.50 25.33
CA ASN A 200 4.71 -9.74 25.06
C ASN A 200 4.43 -8.22 25.11
N ALA A 201 3.36 -7.78 24.44
CA ALA A 201 2.93 -6.38 24.48
C ALA A 201 2.51 -5.93 25.89
N GLN A 202 1.69 -6.71 26.60
CA GLN A 202 1.28 -6.41 27.98
C GLN A 202 2.47 -6.20 28.93
N LEU A 203 3.52 -7.03 28.78
CA LEU A 203 4.73 -6.91 29.58
C LEU A 203 5.50 -5.61 29.32
N LEU A 204 5.46 -5.05 28.11
CA LEU A 204 6.06 -3.73 27.83
C LEU A 204 5.43 -2.65 28.71
N TYR A 205 4.10 -2.53 28.66
CA TYR A 205 3.35 -1.53 29.42
C TYR A 205 3.40 -1.78 30.93
N ASN A 206 3.49 -3.04 31.35
CA ASN A 206 3.72 -3.37 32.76
C ASN A 206 5.09 -2.86 33.20
N ASN A 207 6.16 -3.13 32.45
CA ASN A 207 7.52 -2.70 32.78
C ASN A 207 7.63 -1.17 32.77
N ASP A 208 7.01 -0.51 31.80
CA ASP A 208 6.92 0.96 31.70
C ASP A 208 6.44 1.58 33.02
N SER A 209 5.42 0.98 33.63
CA SER A 209 4.83 1.48 34.89
C SER A 209 5.77 1.48 36.10
N PHE A 210 6.92 0.80 36.01
CA PHE A 210 7.92 0.69 37.09
C PHE A 210 9.21 1.48 36.84
N LEU A 211 9.44 1.97 35.62
CA LEU A 211 10.69 2.61 35.22
C LEU A 211 10.51 4.14 35.18
N ASN A 212 11.42 4.91 35.80
CA ASN A 212 11.29 6.37 35.84
C ASN A 212 11.98 7.11 34.69
N TYR A 213 12.77 6.40 33.88
CA TYR A 213 13.58 6.98 32.80
C TYR A 213 12.98 6.76 31.42
N VAL A 214 11.86 6.06 31.28
CA VAL A 214 11.21 5.72 30.01
C VAL A 214 9.69 5.85 30.14
N ASN A 215 9.01 6.22 29.07
CA ASN A 215 7.55 6.16 28.94
C ASN A 215 7.18 5.59 27.58
N ILE A 216 6.18 4.70 27.52
CA ILE A 216 5.53 4.35 26.26
C ILE A 216 4.53 5.47 25.88
N LYS A 217 4.50 5.83 24.59
CA LYS A 217 3.63 6.85 24.00
C LYS A 217 2.75 6.23 22.93
N ASP A 218 1.44 6.37 23.12
CA ASP A 218 0.45 5.95 22.14
C ASP A 218 -0.06 7.15 21.34
N TYR A 219 -0.11 7.00 20.01
CA TYR A 219 -0.62 7.98 19.07
C TYR A 219 -1.77 7.39 18.28
N GLY A 220 -2.95 8.00 18.37
CA GLY A 220 -4.15 7.53 17.67
C GLY A 220 -4.87 6.37 18.39
N SER A 221 -5.76 5.70 17.67
CA SER A 221 -6.45 4.49 18.13
C SER A 221 -7.09 3.75 16.95
N PRO A 222 -7.23 2.42 16.98
CA PRO A 222 -7.89 1.66 15.94
C PRO A 222 -9.40 2.01 15.77
N PRO A 223 -9.94 1.95 14.54
CA PRO A 223 -9.23 1.79 13.28
C PRO A 223 -8.62 3.10 12.78
N GLY A 224 -7.56 3.03 11.97
CA GLY A 224 -6.92 4.18 11.33
C GLY A 224 -5.39 4.11 11.39
N ASP A 225 -4.74 5.25 11.20
CA ASP A 225 -3.29 5.36 11.37
C ASP A 225 -2.96 5.68 12.83
N TYR A 226 -2.44 4.68 13.54
CA TYR A 226 -2.06 4.75 14.95
C TYR A 226 -0.78 3.96 15.19
N TYR A 227 -0.01 4.35 16.20
CA TYR A 227 1.25 3.69 16.54
C TYR A 227 1.66 4.03 17.97
N SER A 228 2.63 3.27 18.46
CA SER A 228 3.26 3.45 19.75
C SER A 228 4.76 3.66 19.58
N THR A 229 5.38 4.32 20.54
CA THR A 229 6.85 4.44 20.62
C THR A 229 7.30 4.60 22.08
N VAL A 230 8.61 4.59 22.32
CA VAL A 230 9.20 4.93 23.62
C VAL A 230 9.80 6.33 23.59
N GLU A 231 9.60 7.10 24.65
CA GLU A 231 10.48 8.22 25.00
C GLU A 231 11.31 7.84 26.23
N TYR A 232 12.57 8.24 26.27
CA TYR A 232 13.42 8.00 27.44
C TYR A 232 14.31 9.19 27.78
N CYS A 233 14.73 9.26 29.04
CA CYS A 233 15.50 10.35 29.59
C CYS A 233 17.00 10.06 29.48
N VAL A 234 17.74 10.97 28.85
CA VAL A 234 19.21 10.98 28.79
C VAL A 234 19.74 12.23 29.48
N GLU A 235 21.02 12.23 29.85
CA GLU A 235 21.71 13.42 30.32
C GLU A 235 22.77 13.86 29.32
N GLU A 236 22.90 15.17 29.08
CA GLU A 236 24.00 15.74 28.32
C GLU A 236 24.45 17.03 29.00
N ASN A 237 25.76 17.15 29.30
CA ASN A 237 26.33 18.32 29.97
C ASN A 237 25.64 18.70 31.29
N GLY A 238 25.16 17.70 32.05
CA GLY A 238 24.45 17.89 33.33
C GLY A 238 23.01 18.41 33.20
N SER A 239 22.45 18.38 31.98
CA SER A 239 21.04 18.69 31.71
C SER A 239 20.34 17.45 31.19
N ARG A 240 19.10 17.21 31.64
CA ARG A 240 18.31 16.05 31.23
C ARG A 240 17.37 16.37 30.09
N PHE A 241 17.24 15.42 29.17
CA PHE A 241 16.41 15.52 27.96
C PHE A 241 15.60 14.25 27.80
N TRP A 242 14.34 14.39 27.39
CA TRP A 242 13.52 13.27 26.94
C TRP A 242 13.63 13.18 25.43
N ILE A 243 14.01 12.01 24.93
CA ILE A 243 14.17 11.71 23.52
C ILE A 243 13.09 10.70 23.16
N GLU A 244 12.25 11.04 22.19
CA GLU A 244 11.29 10.12 21.62
C GLU A 244 11.97 9.36 20.47
N ALA A 245 11.96 8.03 20.54
CA ALA A 245 12.51 7.20 19.48
C ALA A 245 11.58 7.20 18.25
N PRO A 246 12.12 7.10 17.03
CA PRO A 246 11.31 6.74 15.86
C PRO A 246 10.51 5.46 16.13
N LYS A 247 9.28 5.38 15.62
CA LYS A 247 8.39 4.24 15.90
C LYS A 247 9.02 2.92 15.45
N GLU A 248 9.75 2.93 14.34
CA GLU A 248 10.46 1.78 13.80
C GLU A 248 11.51 1.26 14.79
N ILE A 249 12.18 2.16 15.52
CA ILE A 249 13.16 1.78 16.54
C ILE A 249 12.46 1.07 17.72
N TYR A 250 11.30 1.57 18.15
CA TYR A 250 10.50 0.91 19.19
C TYR A 250 10.03 -0.48 18.76
N TYR A 251 9.36 -0.59 17.62
CA TYR A 251 8.81 -1.87 17.19
C TYR A 251 9.88 -2.91 16.91
N TRP A 252 10.95 -2.53 16.21
CA TRP A 252 12.01 -3.49 15.88
C TRP A 252 12.85 -3.87 17.07
N TYR A 253 13.23 -2.92 17.94
CA TYR A 253 14.30 -3.13 18.93
C TYR A 253 13.85 -3.07 20.38
N VAL A 254 12.54 -2.92 20.63
CA VAL A 254 11.94 -3.08 21.96
C VAL A 254 10.82 -4.13 21.93
N VAL A 255 9.87 -3.99 21.00
CA VAL A 255 8.70 -4.88 20.92
C VAL A 255 9.09 -6.26 20.42
N HIS A 256 9.70 -6.34 19.24
CA HIS A 256 9.95 -7.60 18.54
C HIS A 256 11.00 -8.45 19.25
N PRO A 257 10.71 -9.71 19.59
CA PRO A 257 11.69 -10.64 20.14
C PRO A 257 12.71 -11.04 19.07
N LYS A 258 13.96 -11.31 19.43
CA LYS A 258 14.94 -11.86 18.48
C LYS A 258 14.61 -13.34 18.25
N CYS A 259 13.87 -13.67 17.20
CA CYS A 259 13.23 -14.99 17.09
C CYS A 259 14.20 -16.20 17.07
N SER A 260 15.46 -16.04 16.63
CA SER A 260 16.50 -17.08 16.73
C SER A 260 16.85 -17.47 18.17
N ASP A 261 17.13 -16.47 19.01
CA ASP A 261 17.74 -16.68 20.33
C ASP A 261 16.73 -16.48 21.47
N GLU A 262 15.75 -15.61 21.27
CA GLU A 262 14.62 -15.31 22.17
C GLU A 262 13.29 -15.88 21.67
N MET A 263 13.34 -17.01 20.98
CA MET A 263 12.18 -17.72 20.44
C MET A 263 10.97 -17.64 21.40
N PRO A 264 9.85 -17.01 20.99
CA PRO A 264 8.71 -16.78 21.86
C PRO A 264 8.08 -18.08 22.34
N ARG A 265 8.29 -18.41 23.62
CA ARG A 265 7.78 -19.63 24.23
C ARG A 265 7.46 -19.45 25.70
N MET A 266 6.53 -20.26 26.19
CA MET A 266 6.13 -20.31 27.59
C MET A 266 5.72 -21.75 27.92
N ASP A 267 6.72 -22.61 28.11
CA ASP A 267 6.55 -24.03 28.39
C ASP A 267 7.58 -24.51 29.42
N ASP A 268 7.51 -25.79 29.79
CA ASP A 268 8.40 -26.40 30.80
C ASP A 268 9.90 -26.20 30.52
N TYR A 269 10.31 -25.96 29.27
CA TYR A 269 11.73 -25.73 28.92
C TYR A 269 12.22 -24.35 29.36
N VAL A 270 11.33 -23.34 29.38
CA VAL A 270 11.60 -21.98 29.88
C VAL A 270 10.91 -21.71 31.21
N TYR A 271 10.69 -22.77 32.00
CA TYR A 271 10.08 -22.67 33.34
C TYR A 271 8.62 -22.17 33.34
N ASN A 272 7.92 -22.28 32.20
CA ASN A 272 6.57 -21.75 31.98
C ASN A 272 6.43 -20.24 32.17
N GLU A 273 7.53 -19.49 32.00
CA GLU A 273 7.55 -18.03 32.10
C GLU A 273 8.19 -17.45 30.83
N PHE A 274 7.54 -16.46 30.22
CA PHE A 274 8.10 -15.76 29.07
C PHE A 274 9.35 -14.99 29.50
N TRP A 275 10.39 -14.97 28.67
CA TRP A 275 11.72 -14.47 29.05
C TRP A 275 11.67 -13.05 29.63
N ARG A 276 10.83 -12.15 29.08
CA ARG A 276 10.75 -10.76 29.53
C ARG A 276 10.25 -10.64 30.96
N GLU A 277 9.20 -11.39 31.32
CA GLU A 277 8.71 -11.47 32.70
C GLU A 277 9.76 -12.14 33.59
N PHE A 278 10.33 -13.26 33.12
CA PHE A 278 11.32 -14.03 33.87
C PHE A 278 12.53 -13.19 34.26
N LEU A 279 13.13 -12.45 33.33
CA LEU A 279 14.32 -11.65 33.59
C LEU A 279 14.06 -10.47 34.52
N PHE A 280 12.89 -9.85 34.44
CA PHE A 280 12.56 -8.67 35.24
C PHE A 280 12.46 -8.99 36.74
N ASP A 281 11.94 -10.18 37.05
CA ASP A 281 11.67 -10.68 38.40
C ASP A 281 12.70 -11.73 38.87
N TYR A 282 13.74 -12.03 38.08
CA TYR A 282 14.70 -13.07 38.41
C TYR A 282 15.56 -12.71 39.64
N THR A 283 15.71 -13.67 40.57
CA THR A 283 16.71 -13.61 41.65
C THR A 283 17.39 -14.96 41.89
N HIS A 284 18.63 -14.90 42.38
CA HIS A 284 19.32 -16.08 42.89
C HIS A 284 20.26 -15.70 44.05
N GLU A 285 20.02 -16.26 45.24
CA GLU A 285 20.69 -15.87 46.50
C GLU A 285 22.23 -15.94 46.47
N ASP A 286 22.79 -16.86 45.68
CA ASP A 286 24.24 -17.02 45.54
C ASP A 286 24.90 -15.98 44.61
N TYR A 287 24.13 -15.28 43.76
CA TYR A 287 24.65 -14.36 42.73
C TYR A 287 24.17 -12.93 42.96
N LEU A 288 22.85 -12.73 43.02
CA LEU A 288 22.22 -11.46 43.35
C LEU A 288 20.81 -11.73 43.89
N ASP A 289 20.56 -11.27 45.12
CA ASP A 289 19.27 -11.40 45.81
C ASP A 289 18.32 -10.22 45.54
N ARG A 290 18.53 -9.51 44.42
CA ARG A 290 17.71 -8.37 43.97
C ARG A 290 17.33 -8.55 42.50
N GLU A 291 16.06 -8.27 42.23
CA GLU A 291 15.43 -8.33 40.91
C GLU A 291 15.90 -7.17 40.03
N LEU A 292 15.85 -7.35 38.71
CA LEU A 292 16.23 -6.29 37.77
C LEU A 292 15.31 -5.07 37.92
N PHE A 293 14.01 -5.30 38.09
CA PHE A 293 13.04 -4.22 38.30
C PHE A 293 13.40 -3.38 39.54
N ASP A 294 13.77 -4.01 40.66
CA ASP A 294 14.07 -3.32 41.92
C ASP A 294 15.33 -2.45 41.78
N LEU A 295 16.31 -2.91 41.01
CA LEU A 295 17.53 -2.17 40.72
C LEU A 295 17.26 -0.94 39.84
N LEU A 296 16.37 -1.06 38.84
CA LEU A 296 16.06 0.02 37.90
C LEU A 296 15.00 1.00 38.41
N SER A 297 14.18 0.61 39.38
CA SER A 297 13.03 1.39 39.87
C SER A 297 13.35 2.79 40.41
N ASN A 298 14.62 3.09 40.73
CA ASN A 298 15.07 4.41 41.16
C ASN A 298 15.95 5.13 40.12
N THR A 299 16.31 4.46 39.02
CA THR A 299 17.13 5.05 37.95
C THR A 299 16.34 6.14 37.23
N GLU A 300 16.97 7.29 36.99
CA GLU A 300 16.31 8.46 36.40
C GLU A 300 16.74 8.76 34.95
N ILE A 301 17.83 8.16 34.47
CA ILE A 301 18.32 8.32 33.10
C ILE A 301 18.82 6.99 32.53
N VAL A 302 18.72 6.84 31.21
CA VAL A 302 19.31 5.72 30.47
C VAL A 302 20.83 5.79 30.57
N TRP A 303 21.41 6.93 30.19
CA TRP A 303 22.85 7.23 30.25
C TRP A 303 23.14 8.72 30.07
N ASP A 304 24.40 9.13 30.20
CA ASP A 304 24.87 10.52 30.15
C ASP A 304 25.59 10.91 28.84
N ARG A 305 25.43 10.08 27.78
CA ARG A 305 26.05 10.26 26.46
C ARG A 305 27.57 10.46 26.54
N GLN A 306 28.22 9.81 27.50
CA GLN A 306 29.67 9.73 27.60
C GLN A 306 30.13 8.27 27.46
N GLU A 307 31.33 8.10 26.93
CA GLU A 307 32.01 6.81 26.98
C GLU A 307 32.28 6.41 28.43
N HIS A 308 31.82 5.22 28.83
CA HIS A 308 32.15 4.65 30.14
C HIS A 308 32.70 3.23 30.03
N ASN A 309 33.64 2.94 30.92
CA ASN A 309 34.27 1.64 31.11
C ASN A 309 34.23 1.31 32.61
N TRP A 310 33.15 0.68 33.07
CA TRP A 310 32.94 0.39 34.48
C TRP A 310 33.54 -0.95 34.90
N ASP A 311 34.25 -0.96 36.02
CA ASP A 311 34.83 -2.18 36.58
C ASP A 311 33.77 -3.22 36.95
N GLY A 312 34.11 -4.50 36.75
CA GLY A 312 33.27 -5.61 37.18
C GLY A 312 33.14 -5.72 38.70
N GLY A 313 31.95 -6.11 39.17
CA GLY A 313 31.69 -6.36 40.59
C GLY A 313 31.50 -5.09 41.44
N ARG A 314 31.37 -3.92 40.81
CA ARG A 314 31.02 -2.65 41.46
C ARG A 314 29.68 -2.76 42.21
N PRO A 315 29.50 -2.08 43.36
CA PRO A 315 28.21 -2.03 44.04
C PRO A 315 27.16 -1.27 43.21
N PHE A 316 25.89 -1.52 43.48
CA PHE A 316 24.78 -0.72 42.95
C PHE A 316 24.57 0.54 43.81
N HIS A 317 24.30 1.66 43.15
CA HIS A 317 23.92 2.93 43.75
C HIS A 317 22.59 3.42 43.18
N ASP A 318 21.88 4.24 43.97
CA ASP A 318 20.56 4.76 43.57
C ASP A 318 20.66 5.77 42.41
N ASP A 319 21.86 6.31 42.15
CA ASP A 319 22.17 7.24 41.06
C ASP A 319 22.86 6.58 39.85
N ASP A 320 22.98 5.25 39.82
CA ASP A 320 23.49 4.53 38.66
C ASP A 320 22.51 4.67 37.47
N MET A 321 23.09 4.79 36.28
CA MET A 321 22.35 4.91 35.02
C MET A 321 21.83 3.53 34.55
N ALA A 322 20.77 3.50 33.75
CA ALA A 322 20.11 2.22 33.40
C ALA A 322 21.08 1.24 32.73
N VAL A 323 21.88 1.72 31.77
CA VAL A 323 22.87 0.89 31.06
C VAL A 323 23.98 0.37 31.98
N ASP A 324 24.29 1.09 33.06
CA ASP A 324 25.25 0.67 34.07
C ASP A 324 24.65 -0.44 34.95
N VAL A 325 23.43 -0.21 35.44
CA VAL A 325 22.66 -1.16 36.25
C VAL A 325 22.49 -2.50 35.52
N ILE A 326 22.01 -2.46 34.28
CA ILE A 326 21.76 -3.66 33.46
C ILE A 326 23.07 -4.42 33.23
N GLY A 327 24.13 -3.72 32.83
CA GLY A 327 25.42 -4.36 32.56
C GLY A 327 26.04 -4.99 33.80
N ASN A 328 25.96 -4.32 34.95
CA ASN A 328 26.40 -4.88 36.23
C ASN A 328 25.56 -6.10 36.62
N TRP A 329 24.23 -6.02 36.44
CA TRP A 329 23.30 -7.12 36.70
C TRP A 329 23.62 -8.36 35.86
N VAL A 330 23.82 -8.22 34.54
CA VAL A 330 24.24 -9.32 33.65
C VAL A 330 25.56 -9.90 34.11
N SER A 331 26.57 -9.06 34.35
CA SER A 331 27.91 -9.50 34.74
C SER A 331 27.92 -10.32 36.04
N ARG A 332 27.02 -10.02 36.98
CA ARG A 332 26.89 -10.72 38.27
C ARG A 332 26.17 -12.04 38.14
N HIS A 333 25.22 -12.14 37.21
CA HIS A 333 24.52 -13.40 36.93
C HIS A 333 25.36 -14.35 36.10
N ILE A 334 26.29 -13.85 35.27
CA ILE A 334 27.16 -14.67 34.42
C ILE A 334 28.65 -14.49 34.81
N PRO A 335 29.08 -14.90 36.02
CA PRO A 335 30.47 -14.78 36.45
C PRO A 335 31.36 -15.91 35.93
N ASN A 336 30.75 -17.00 35.44
CA ASN A 336 31.43 -18.20 34.96
C ASN A 336 31.47 -18.27 33.43
N ARG A 337 32.41 -19.06 32.89
CA ARG A 337 32.50 -19.34 31.46
C ARG A 337 31.82 -20.66 31.11
N ALA A 338 30.89 -20.62 30.15
CA ALA A 338 30.25 -21.82 29.64
C ALA A 338 31.22 -22.70 28.82
N THR A 339 31.06 -24.03 28.94
CA THR A 339 31.74 -25.01 28.06
C THR A 339 30.73 -25.77 27.20
N TYR A 340 29.82 -26.52 27.84
CA TYR A 340 28.70 -27.20 27.19
C TYR A 340 27.70 -27.69 28.26
N PRO A 341 26.37 -27.62 28.02
CA PRO A 341 25.69 -26.99 26.88
C PRO A 341 25.93 -25.47 26.81
N ARG A 342 25.65 -24.86 25.65
CA ARG A 342 25.65 -23.41 25.45
C ARG A 342 24.24 -23.01 25.03
N TYR A 343 23.58 -22.21 25.85
CA TYR A 343 22.17 -21.85 25.67
C TYR A 343 22.08 -20.51 24.95
N ILE A 344 21.04 -20.36 24.13
CA ILE A 344 20.69 -19.09 23.46
C ILE A 344 19.46 -18.41 24.12
N GLN A 345 18.64 -19.21 24.81
CA GLN A 345 17.42 -18.73 25.46
C GLN A 345 17.73 -17.96 26.75
N PRO A 346 17.24 -16.72 26.91
CA PRO A 346 17.60 -15.88 28.06
C PRO A 346 17.29 -16.51 29.42
N ASN A 347 16.12 -17.17 29.57
CA ASN A 347 15.77 -17.85 30.83
C ASN A 347 16.81 -18.91 31.21
N LEU A 348 17.32 -19.65 30.22
CA LEU A 348 18.30 -20.70 30.48
C LEU A 348 19.67 -20.12 30.76
N ILE A 349 20.09 -19.12 29.99
CA ILE A 349 21.38 -18.44 30.18
C ILE A 349 21.49 -17.91 31.61
N ILE A 350 20.49 -17.15 32.08
CA ILE A 350 20.55 -16.54 33.40
C ILE A 350 20.52 -17.58 34.53
N THR A 351 19.82 -18.70 34.34
CA THR A 351 19.75 -19.77 35.36
C THR A 351 20.96 -20.69 35.41
N ASP A 352 21.69 -20.85 34.30
CA ASP A 352 22.91 -21.66 34.27
C ASP A 352 24.09 -20.91 34.88
N HIS A 353 24.02 -19.56 34.90
CA HIS A 353 25.03 -18.66 35.43
C HIS A 353 26.41 -18.76 34.76
N ASP A 354 26.45 -19.32 33.56
CA ASP A 354 27.64 -19.62 32.78
C ASP A 354 27.47 -19.06 31.36
N GLY A 355 28.47 -18.34 30.84
CA GLY A 355 28.37 -17.75 29.50
C GLY A 355 29.69 -17.27 28.92
N ASN A 356 29.77 -17.24 27.59
CA ASN A 356 30.82 -16.57 26.83
C ASN A 356 30.25 -15.32 26.15
N CYS A 357 30.94 -14.73 25.17
CA CYS A 357 30.47 -13.53 24.46
C CYS A 357 29.04 -13.66 23.93
N GLY A 358 28.69 -14.81 23.32
CA GLY A 358 27.31 -15.11 22.86
C GLY A 358 26.26 -15.00 23.96
N GLU A 359 26.39 -15.78 25.03
CA GLU A 359 25.41 -15.75 26.14
C GLU A 359 25.36 -14.39 26.84
N LEU A 360 26.50 -13.71 26.95
CA LEU A 360 26.56 -12.36 27.50
C LEU A 360 25.82 -11.37 26.63
N GLN A 361 25.98 -11.43 25.30
CA GLN A 361 25.24 -10.59 24.34
C GLN A 361 23.75 -10.89 24.41
N ASP A 362 23.33 -12.15 24.33
CA ASP A 362 21.92 -12.53 24.33
C ASP A 362 21.22 -12.07 25.61
N LEU A 363 21.83 -12.31 26.78
CA LEU A 363 21.28 -11.86 28.05
C LEU A 363 21.32 -10.33 28.21
N LEU A 364 22.35 -9.66 27.71
CA LEU A 364 22.45 -8.20 27.74
C LEU A 364 21.39 -7.56 26.86
N CYS A 365 21.19 -8.05 25.64
CA CYS A 365 20.17 -7.58 24.72
C CYS A 365 18.76 -7.80 25.29
N ALA A 366 18.48 -9.01 25.79
CA ALA A 366 17.20 -9.33 26.41
C ALA A 366 16.93 -8.48 27.66
N GLY A 367 17.91 -8.32 28.55
CA GLY A 367 17.79 -7.48 29.74
C GLY A 367 17.56 -6.00 29.39
N THR A 368 18.24 -5.51 28.37
CA THR A 368 18.12 -4.11 27.90
C THR A 368 16.73 -3.83 27.31
N ARG A 369 16.20 -4.76 26.50
CA ARG A 369 14.84 -4.65 25.93
C ARG A 369 13.74 -4.86 26.95
N THR A 370 13.94 -5.76 27.92
CA THR A 370 13.06 -5.88 29.11
C THR A 370 12.95 -4.54 29.84
N SER A 371 14.03 -3.76 29.80
CA SER A 371 14.15 -2.45 30.43
C SER A 371 13.73 -1.29 29.50
N LEU A 372 13.06 -1.60 28.39
CA LEU A 372 12.52 -0.68 27.37
C LEU A 372 13.54 0.25 26.71
N ILE A 373 14.80 -0.17 26.65
CA ILE A 373 15.86 0.54 25.92
C ILE A 373 16.03 -0.18 24.57
N PRO A 374 15.90 0.53 23.43
CA PRO A 374 16.09 -0.09 22.12
C PRO A 374 17.50 -0.65 21.99
N CYS A 375 17.59 -1.96 21.71
CA CYS A 375 18.85 -2.68 21.70
C CYS A 375 18.90 -3.66 20.52
N ILE A 376 20.06 -3.76 19.91
CA ILE A 376 20.34 -4.68 18.80
C ILE A 376 21.56 -5.57 19.12
N SER A 377 21.61 -6.75 18.51
CA SER A 377 22.76 -7.65 18.57
C SER A 377 23.69 -7.41 17.38
N THR A 378 24.96 -7.14 17.66
CA THR A 378 26.00 -6.93 16.65
C THR A 378 27.02 -8.07 16.69
N MET A 379 27.43 -8.56 15.52
CA MET A 379 28.34 -9.69 15.40
C MET A 379 29.44 -9.45 14.37
N ASP A 380 30.62 -9.92 14.76
CA ASP A 380 31.80 -10.08 13.93
C ASP A 380 32.13 -11.58 13.83
N ILE A 381 31.90 -12.14 12.64
CA ILE A 381 31.82 -13.59 12.47
C ILE A 381 33.22 -14.18 12.40
N CYS A 382 34.00 -13.84 11.38
CA CYS A 382 35.30 -14.48 11.12
C CYS A 382 36.31 -14.26 12.25
N GLU A 383 36.16 -13.17 13.00
CA GLU A 383 37.06 -12.80 14.09
C GLU A 383 36.53 -13.21 15.49
N ASP A 384 35.42 -13.95 15.56
CA ASP A 384 34.81 -14.55 16.76
C ASP A 384 34.51 -13.52 17.86
N HIS A 385 33.58 -12.61 17.60
CA HIS A 385 33.10 -11.69 18.63
C HIS A 385 31.67 -11.20 18.41
N VAL A 386 31.01 -10.85 19.52
CA VAL A 386 29.66 -10.29 19.53
C VAL A 386 29.49 -9.28 20.67
N TRP A 387 28.65 -8.27 20.45
CA TRP A 387 28.28 -7.24 21.42
C TRP A 387 26.88 -6.69 21.14
N CYS A 388 26.36 -5.81 21.99
CA CYS A 388 25.08 -5.15 21.74
C CYS A 388 25.31 -3.70 21.31
N GLU A 389 24.31 -3.08 20.71
CA GLU A 389 24.27 -1.63 20.57
C GLU A 389 22.94 -1.11 21.10
N ILE A 390 22.96 0.08 21.71
CA ILE A 390 21.75 0.79 22.13
C ILE A 390 21.50 1.98 21.22
N TRP A 391 20.23 2.30 20.99
CA TRP A 391 19.87 3.46 20.18
C TRP A 391 19.71 4.73 21.03
N ASP A 392 20.32 5.83 20.60
CA ASP A 392 20.15 7.20 21.09
C ASP A 392 20.51 8.21 20.00
N GLU A 393 19.55 8.57 19.14
CA GLU A 393 19.80 9.40 17.93
C GLU A 393 20.92 8.84 17.02
N GLY A 394 21.12 7.52 17.09
CA GLY A 394 22.26 6.79 16.52
C GLY A 394 22.54 5.54 17.35
N TRP A 395 23.31 4.60 16.82
CA TRP A 395 23.64 3.37 17.57
C TRP A 395 24.97 3.51 18.31
N HIS A 396 25.00 3.05 19.56
CA HIS A 396 26.16 3.14 20.45
C HIS A 396 26.59 1.75 20.96
N PRO A 397 27.88 1.37 20.84
CA PRO A 397 28.39 0.09 21.31
C PRO A 397 28.17 -0.14 22.80
N TYR A 398 27.65 -1.32 23.17
CA TYR A 398 27.32 -1.72 24.53
C TYR A 398 27.71 -3.18 24.80
N GLN A 399 28.59 -3.42 25.77
CA GLN A 399 29.11 -4.76 26.04
C GLN A 399 29.36 -5.02 27.51
N VAL A 400 29.12 -6.28 27.91
CA VAL A 400 29.66 -6.86 29.13
C VAL A 400 30.78 -7.84 28.76
N SER A 401 31.99 -7.59 29.27
CA SER A 401 33.15 -8.44 29.01
C SER A 401 33.29 -9.53 30.08
N TRP A 402 34.20 -10.48 29.88
CA TRP A 402 34.55 -11.44 30.93
C TRP A 402 35.24 -10.79 32.12
N GLY A 403 34.87 -11.19 33.33
CA GLY A 403 35.55 -10.70 34.54
C GLY A 403 36.82 -11.45 34.89
N ALA A 404 36.78 -12.79 34.89
CA ALA A 404 37.93 -13.62 35.24
C ALA A 404 38.68 -14.15 34.00
N PRO A 405 40.01 -14.05 33.95
CA PRO A 405 40.83 -14.77 32.98
C PRO A 405 40.63 -16.28 33.07
N PRO A 406 40.91 -17.05 31.99
CA PRO A 406 40.83 -18.50 32.04
C PRO A 406 41.72 -19.08 33.15
N GLY A 407 41.11 -19.79 34.10
CA GLY A 407 41.80 -20.44 35.23
C GLY A 407 41.78 -19.66 36.55
N ASP A 408 41.29 -18.42 36.55
CA ASP A 408 41.01 -17.66 37.76
C ASP A 408 39.59 -17.96 38.29
N PRO A 409 39.29 -17.70 39.58
CA PRO A 409 37.95 -17.88 40.11
C PRO A 409 36.93 -17.00 39.38
N PRO A 410 35.67 -17.48 39.22
CA PRO A 410 34.58 -16.72 38.61
C PRO A 410 34.46 -15.31 39.20
N ALA A 411 34.28 -14.33 38.33
CA ALA A 411 34.16 -12.93 38.73
C ALA A 411 33.31 -12.16 37.71
N PRO A 412 32.47 -11.20 38.15
CA PRO A 412 31.75 -10.32 37.25
C PRO A 412 32.71 -9.48 36.41
N GLY A 413 32.37 -9.30 35.14
CA GLY A 413 33.19 -8.51 34.20
C GLY A 413 32.78 -7.05 34.05
N PRO A 414 33.64 -6.26 33.39
CA PRO A 414 33.38 -4.84 33.19
C PRO A 414 32.27 -4.61 32.15
N THR A 415 31.64 -3.45 32.27
CA THR A 415 30.60 -2.96 31.35
C THR A 415 31.17 -1.78 30.56
N HIS A 416 30.96 -1.79 29.26
CA HIS A 416 31.44 -0.77 28.33
C HIS A 416 30.24 -0.18 27.58
N ILE A 417 30.18 1.15 27.48
CA ILE A 417 29.19 1.87 26.66
C ILE A 417 29.91 2.96 25.85
N ASP A 418 29.53 3.07 24.58
CA ASP A 418 30.08 3.98 23.56
C ASP A 418 31.59 3.85 23.29
N ASN A 419 32.19 2.76 23.77
CA ASN A 419 33.58 2.42 23.49
C ASN A 419 33.67 1.58 22.21
N HIS A 420 34.10 2.19 21.11
CA HIS A 420 34.23 1.51 19.83
C HIS A 420 35.37 0.48 19.79
N GLY A 421 36.34 0.55 20.72
CA GLY A 421 37.41 -0.44 20.85
C GLY A 421 36.95 -1.82 21.33
N ILE A 422 35.68 -1.99 21.70
CA ILE A 422 35.11 -3.29 22.11
C ILE A 422 34.91 -4.26 20.94
N CYS A 423 34.84 -3.77 19.69
CA CYS A 423 34.87 -4.62 18.49
C CYS A 423 36.21 -5.36 18.35
N TYR A 424 37.21 -4.94 19.16
CA TYR A 424 38.58 -5.41 19.14
C TYR A 424 39.35 -5.10 17.86
N ASP A 425 38.87 -4.18 17.02
CA ASP A 425 39.54 -3.79 15.80
C ASP A 425 40.83 -2.96 16.02
N TYR A 426 41.80 -3.12 15.12
CA TYR A 426 43.11 -2.48 15.17
C TYR A 426 43.02 -0.96 14.99
N ASP A 427 42.12 -0.47 14.15
CA ASP A 427 41.88 0.96 13.92
C ASP A 427 41.41 1.67 15.20
N GLN A 428 40.67 0.93 16.04
CA GLN A 428 40.19 1.40 17.34
C GLN A 428 41.19 1.11 18.48
N GLY A 429 42.42 0.69 18.15
CA GLY A 429 43.52 0.51 19.10
C GLY A 429 43.58 -0.86 19.77
N SER A 430 42.90 -1.88 19.23
CA SER A 430 42.94 -3.26 19.70
C SER A 430 43.85 -4.14 18.79
N GLY A 431 43.65 -5.46 18.73
CA GLY A 431 44.53 -6.42 18.05
C GLY A 431 43.84 -7.46 17.17
N LYS A 432 42.56 -7.28 16.82
CA LYS A 432 41.89 -7.99 15.73
C LYS A 432 41.79 -7.04 14.53
N GLU A 433 41.67 -7.60 13.34
CA GLU A 433 41.38 -6.87 12.09
C GLU A 433 40.04 -7.44 11.63
N VAL A 434 39.00 -6.65 11.43
CA VAL A 434 37.65 -7.17 11.13
C VAL A 434 37.42 -7.36 9.63
N SER A 435 36.71 -8.42 9.25
CA SER A 435 36.36 -8.69 7.85
C SER A 435 34.99 -8.14 7.44
N GLY A 436 34.06 -8.08 8.38
CA GLY A 436 32.68 -7.68 8.14
C GLY A 436 31.90 -7.76 9.44
N ILE A 437 31.18 -6.68 9.76
CA ILE A 437 30.40 -6.58 10.98
C ILE A 437 28.93 -6.42 10.60
N TRP A 438 28.08 -7.10 11.36
CA TRP A 438 26.66 -7.22 11.09
C TRP A 438 25.84 -6.82 12.29
N ASP A 439 24.81 -6.04 12.03
CA ASP A 439 23.69 -5.87 12.93
C ASP A 439 22.59 -6.87 12.58
N TRP A 440 22.08 -7.54 13.62
CA TRP A 440 20.97 -8.48 13.54
C TRP A 440 19.69 -7.83 14.04
N ARG A 441 18.79 -7.47 13.12
CA ARG A 441 17.41 -7.10 13.45
C ARG A 441 16.65 -8.34 13.94
N ASN A 442 15.63 -8.10 14.75
CA ASN A 442 14.99 -9.12 15.57
C ASN A 442 14.12 -10.12 14.78
N ASP A 443 13.83 -9.85 13.51
CA ASP A 443 13.25 -10.77 12.52
C ASP A 443 14.31 -11.54 11.72
N GLU A 444 15.56 -11.59 12.17
CA GLU A 444 16.69 -12.21 11.46
C GLU A 444 17.19 -11.47 10.21
N TYR A 445 16.61 -10.32 9.87
CA TYR A 445 17.19 -9.43 8.88
C TYR A 445 18.54 -8.92 9.39
N ASN A 446 19.58 -9.08 8.58
CA ASN A 446 20.92 -8.62 8.92
C ASN A 446 21.43 -7.61 7.88
N TYR A 447 22.21 -6.65 8.36
CA TYR A 447 22.79 -5.61 7.53
C TYR A 447 24.21 -5.26 8.00
N GLN A 448 25.05 -4.86 7.05
CA GLN A 448 26.46 -4.56 7.31
C GLN A 448 26.61 -3.19 7.95
N VAL A 449 27.51 -3.14 8.91
CA VAL A 449 27.80 -1.97 9.74
C VAL A 449 29.31 -1.83 10.00
N THR A 450 30.11 -2.48 9.15
CA THR A 450 31.57 -2.50 9.20
C THR A 450 32.17 -1.09 9.27
N ASP A 451 31.59 -0.14 8.55
CA ASP A 451 32.00 1.26 8.47
C ASP A 451 31.90 2.01 9.80
N ARG A 452 31.11 1.52 10.76
CA ARG A 452 31.05 2.08 12.13
C ARG A 452 32.27 1.74 12.98
N TYR A 453 33.01 0.69 12.62
CA TYR A 453 34.05 0.11 13.48
C TYR A 453 35.44 0.04 12.83
N SER A 454 35.51 -0.02 11.51
CA SER A 454 36.73 -0.25 10.74
C SER A 454 36.79 0.65 9.50
N GLU A 455 37.99 0.96 9.02
CA GLU A 455 38.14 1.32 7.60
C GLU A 455 37.61 0.18 6.70
N TYR A 456 37.09 0.51 5.52
CA TYR A 456 36.32 -0.43 4.70
C TYR A 456 36.53 -0.22 3.21
N CYS A 457 36.24 -1.26 2.43
CA CYS A 457 36.07 -1.20 0.97
C CYS A 457 34.67 -1.68 0.58
N THR A 458 34.23 -1.36 -0.64
CA THR A 458 32.94 -1.86 -1.16
C THR A 458 33.14 -2.89 -2.25
N LEU A 459 32.22 -3.87 -2.32
CA LEU A 459 32.14 -4.84 -3.41
C LEU A 459 30.73 -4.84 -3.99
N THR A 460 30.61 -4.59 -5.28
CA THR A 460 29.37 -4.71 -6.05
C THR A 460 29.47 -5.93 -6.96
N VAL A 461 28.52 -6.86 -6.83
CA VAL A 461 28.44 -8.08 -7.64
C VAL A 461 27.18 -8.04 -8.49
N THR A 462 27.32 -8.07 -9.81
CA THR A 462 26.22 -8.25 -10.77
C THR A 462 26.16 -9.71 -11.20
N VAL A 463 25.01 -10.36 -11.04
CA VAL A 463 24.80 -11.76 -11.40
C VAL A 463 23.88 -11.85 -12.62
N LYS A 464 24.30 -12.61 -13.62
CA LYS A 464 23.57 -12.86 -14.87
C LYS A 464 23.34 -14.36 -15.10
N ASP A 465 22.28 -14.70 -15.80
CA ASP A 465 21.96 -16.08 -16.18
C ASP A 465 22.81 -16.56 -17.39
N ILE A 466 22.49 -17.74 -17.90
CA ILE A 466 23.19 -18.34 -19.05
C ILE A 466 23.04 -17.54 -20.35
N ASP A 467 21.97 -16.74 -20.48
CA ASP A 467 21.65 -15.93 -21.65
C ASP A 467 22.07 -14.46 -21.50
N GLY A 468 22.50 -14.05 -20.30
CA GLY A 468 23.02 -12.72 -19.97
C GLY A 468 22.01 -11.79 -19.30
N ASN A 469 20.85 -12.30 -18.89
CA ASN A 469 19.81 -11.54 -18.20
C ASN A 469 20.15 -11.40 -16.71
N PRO A 470 19.80 -10.28 -16.05
CA PRO A 470 19.95 -10.13 -14.60
C PRO A 470 19.22 -11.25 -13.83
N VAL A 471 19.85 -11.76 -12.77
CA VAL A 471 19.24 -12.80 -11.92
C VAL A 471 18.85 -12.19 -10.59
N ASP A 472 17.56 -12.13 -10.29
CA ASP A 472 17.06 -11.69 -8.99
C ASP A 472 17.10 -12.84 -7.96
N GLY A 473 17.35 -12.51 -6.69
CA GLY A 473 17.42 -13.50 -5.61
C GLY A 473 18.61 -14.47 -5.65
N ALA A 474 19.62 -14.24 -6.48
CA ALA A 474 20.86 -15.02 -6.45
C ALA A 474 21.61 -14.78 -5.13
N TRP A 475 22.00 -15.85 -4.45
CA TRP A 475 22.70 -15.78 -3.17
C TRP A 475 24.18 -15.51 -3.40
N VAL A 476 24.64 -14.34 -2.99
CA VAL A 476 26.01 -13.87 -3.14
C VAL A 476 26.68 -13.94 -1.77
N ARG A 477 27.67 -14.83 -1.61
CA ARG A 477 28.40 -15.05 -0.35
C ARG A 477 29.86 -14.71 -0.49
N VAL A 478 30.32 -13.81 0.37
CA VAL A 478 31.70 -13.37 0.50
C VAL A 478 32.31 -14.05 1.73
N SER A 479 33.48 -14.65 1.53
CA SER A 479 34.24 -15.35 2.56
C SER A 479 35.60 -14.70 2.77
N SER A 480 36.10 -14.74 4.00
CA SER A 480 37.47 -14.38 4.35
C SER A 480 38.07 -15.40 5.32
N HIS A 481 39.33 -15.23 5.69
CA HIS A 481 40.03 -16.09 6.64
C HIS A 481 39.52 -15.85 8.06
N ALA A 482 38.91 -16.87 8.67
CA ALA A 482 38.50 -16.79 10.06
C ALA A 482 39.68 -17.03 11.02
N ILE A 483 39.63 -16.43 12.21
CA ILE A 483 40.67 -16.52 13.25
C ILE A 483 40.94 -17.96 13.71
N TRP A 484 39.96 -18.86 13.54
CA TRP A 484 40.09 -20.30 13.84
C TRP A 484 40.62 -21.15 12.67
N GLY A 485 40.97 -20.55 11.53
CA GLY A 485 41.81 -21.16 10.48
C GLY A 485 41.22 -21.31 9.07
N PRO A 486 40.00 -21.82 8.85
CA PRO A 486 39.42 -22.01 7.51
C PRO A 486 38.85 -20.69 6.95
N LEU A 487 38.56 -20.70 5.64
CA LEU A 487 37.66 -19.69 5.06
C LEU A 487 36.25 -19.85 5.65
N TYR A 488 35.62 -18.74 5.98
CA TYR A 488 34.24 -18.69 6.45
C TYR A 488 33.53 -17.47 5.88
N TYR A 489 32.19 -17.50 5.87
CA TYR A 489 31.40 -16.37 5.39
C TYR A 489 31.60 -15.17 6.30
N THR A 490 32.03 -14.06 5.71
CA THR A 490 32.11 -12.75 6.37
C THR A 490 30.94 -11.87 5.97
N ALA A 491 30.44 -12.03 4.75
CA ALA A 491 29.31 -11.26 4.27
C ALA A 491 28.45 -12.03 3.27
N TRP A 492 27.16 -11.69 3.18
CA TRP A 492 26.23 -12.29 2.22
C TRP A 492 25.05 -11.37 1.93
N ASP A 493 24.49 -11.50 0.73
CA ASP A 493 23.24 -10.83 0.35
C ASP A 493 22.59 -11.58 -0.81
N THR A 494 21.38 -11.19 -1.17
CA THR A 494 20.69 -11.64 -2.39
C THR A 494 20.59 -10.51 -3.39
N THR A 495 20.74 -10.81 -4.68
CA THR A 495 20.59 -9.81 -5.74
C THR A 495 19.18 -9.19 -5.77
N ASP A 496 19.11 -7.88 -6.02
CA ASP A 496 17.88 -7.20 -6.44
C ASP A 496 17.40 -7.65 -7.83
N SER A 497 16.24 -7.15 -8.23
CA SER A 497 15.69 -7.31 -9.58
C SER A 497 16.64 -6.92 -10.72
N THR A 498 17.59 -6.02 -10.45
CA THR A 498 18.64 -5.63 -11.42
C THR A 498 19.83 -6.60 -11.43
N GLY A 499 19.78 -7.67 -10.64
CA GLY A 499 20.82 -8.68 -10.52
C GLY A 499 22.00 -8.25 -9.66
N VAL A 500 21.87 -7.22 -8.81
CA VAL A 500 22.99 -6.62 -8.08
C VAL A 500 22.94 -6.89 -6.57
N ALA A 501 24.09 -7.25 -5.99
CA ALA A 501 24.33 -7.32 -4.55
C ALA A 501 25.51 -6.43 -4.15
N ARG A 502 25.42 -5.74 -3.01
CA ARG A 502 26.43 -4.75 -2.55
C ARG A 502 26.92 -5.07 -1.14
N PHE A 503 28.22 -4.90 -0.90
CA PHE A 503 28.87 -5.26 0.35
C PHE A 503 29.77 -4.15 0.88
N ILE A 504 29.86 -4.04 2.21
CA ILE A 504 30.79 -3.17 2.96
C ILE A 504 31.71 -4.09 3.76
N LEU A 505 32.93 -4.24 3.27
CA LEU A 505 33.90 -5.22 3.75
C LEU A 505 35.06 -4.51 4.46
N GLY A 506 35.63 -5.11 5.49
CA GLY A 506 36.85 -4.60 6.11
C GLY A 506 38.04 -4.67 5.15
N ASP A 507 39.15 -4.05 5.47
CA ASP A 507 40.25 -3.86 4.52
C ASP A 507 41.56 -4.62 4.84
N ASP A 508 41.86 -5.00 6.09
CA ASP A 508 43.19 -5.56 6.47
C ASP A 508 43.21 -7.06 6.87
N ASP A 509 44.30 -7.81 6.55
CA ASP A 509 44.46 -9.28 6.80
C ASP A 509 45.30 -9.61 8.06
N PRO A 510 44.80 -10.47 8.99
CA PRO A 510 45.55 -10.94 10.16
C PRO A 510 46.80 -11.81 9.83
N GLY A 511 47.01 -12.22 8.57
CA GLY A 511 48.02 -13.19 8.14
C GLY A 511 49.43 -12.64 7.88
N VAL A 512 49.65 -11.33 7.73
CA VAL A 512 50.93 -10.82 7.16
C VAL A 512 51.53 -9.58 7.86
N GLY A 513 51.07 -9.26 9.06
CA GLY A 513 51.55 -8.09 9.82
C GLY A 513 50.85 -6.79 9.39
N PRO A 514 51.08 -5.68 10.10
CA PRO A 514 50.19 -4.50 10.11
C PRO A 514 50.29 -3.61 8.86
N SER A 515 50.21 -4.18 7.65
CA SER A 515 50.17 -3.41 6.39
C SER A 515 49.91 -4.28 5.13
N GLN A 516 49.12 -5.36 5.19
CA GLN A 516 48.73 -6.10 3.98
C GLN A 516 47.23 -6.39 4.06
N GLY A 517 46.50 -5.91 3.07
CA GLY A 517 45.07 -5.94 2.94
C GLY A 517 44.49 -7.34 2.84
N ARG A 518 43.17 -7.44 3.04
CA ARG A 518 42.41 -8.67 3.17
C ARG A 518 42.06 -9.33 1.84
N ASP A 519 42.18 -10.65 1.82
CA ASP A 519 41.66 -11.47 0.73
C ASP A 519 40.15 -11.77 0.91
N TYR A 520 39.40 -11.62 -0.18
CA TYR A 520 37.98 -12.03 -0.24
C TYR A 520 37.70 -13.05 -1.33
N TYR A 521 36.83 -14.01 -1.00
CA TYR A 521 36.45 -15.12 -1.85
C TYR A 521 34.93 -15.15 -2.02
N LEU A 522 34.45 -15.42 -3.23
CA LEU A 522 33.05 -15.38 -3.60
C LEU A 522 32.49 -16.75 -3.93
N ARG A 523 31.23 -16.96 -3.56
CA ARG A 523 30.35 -18.01 -4.08
C ARG A 523 28.99 -17.42 -4.39
N VAL A 524 28.51 -17.64 -5.61
CA VAL A 524 27.14 -17.31 -6.02
C VAL A 524 26.34 -18.58 -6.26
N ASP A 525 25.11 -18.65 -5.79
CA ASP A 525 24.17 -19.73 -6.11
C ASP A 525 22.77 -19.17 -6.38
N SER A 526 22.12 -19.62 -7.44
CA SER A 526 20.70 -19.38 -7.68
C SER A 526 19.91 -20.66 -7.42
N ARG A 527 19.04 -20.63 -6.41
CA ARG A 527 18.14 -21.75 -6.11
C ARG A 527 17.05 -21.89 -7.17
N ALA A 528 16.51 -20.77 -7.63
CA ALA A 528 15.44 -20.73 -8.64
C ALA A 528 15.94 -21.26 -9.99
N LEU A 529 17.15 -20.89 -10.39
CA LEU A 529 17.72 -21.27 -11.68
C LEU A 529 18.57 -22.55 -11.61
N HIS A 530 18.75 -23.18 -10.46
CA HIS A 530 19.63 -24.36 -10.31
C HIS A 530 21.09 -24.16 -10.75
N GLY A 531 21.59 -22.92 -10.69
CA GLY A 531 22.92 -22.52 -11.18
C GLY A 531 23.85 -21.99 -10.10
N GLY A 532 25.16 -21.93 -10.37
CA GLY A 532 26.13 -21.37 -9.44
C GLY A 532 27.48 -20.95 -10.04
N TYR A 533 28.24 -20.19 -9.25
CA TYR A 533 29.58 -19.71 -9.60
C TYR A 533 30.53 -19.79 -8.38
N PRO A 534 31.76 -20.32 -8.54
CA PRO A 534 32.30 -20.96 -9.75
C PRO A 534 31.75 -22.38 -9.97
N ASP A 535 31.77 -22.86 -11.22
CA ASP A 535 31.20 -24.15 -11.67
C ASP A 535 31.93 -25.36 -11.06
N GLN A 536 33.21 -25.17 -10.73
CA GLN A 536 34.05 -26.24 -10.20
C GLN A 536 34.13 -26.15 -8.68
N TYR A 537 33.65 -27.21 -8.02
CA TYR A 537 33.93 -27.55 -6.62
C TYR A 537 35.43 -27.84 -6.42
N ASN A 538 36.28 -26.82 -6.51
CA ASN A 538 37.69 -26.92 -6.15
C ASN A 538 37.84 -26.84 -4.63
N GLY A 539 37.60 -27.97 -3.95
CA GLY A 539 37.87 -28.17 -2.52
C GLY A 539 36.96 -27.41 -1.55
N ASN A 540 36.68 -26.13 -1.80
CA ASN A 540 35.90 -25.22 -0.96
C ASN A 540 34.73 -24.52 -1.71
N GLY A 541 34.67 -24.60 -3.05
CA GLY A 541 33.54 -24.08 -3.84
C GLY A 541 33.45 -22.54 -3.95
N VAL A 542 34.54 -21.81 -3.69
CA VAL A 542 34.65 -20.34 -3.76
C VAL A 542 35.79 -19.92 -4.71
N GLU A 543 35.75 -18.70 -5.23
CA GLU A 543 36.81 -18.08 -6.04
C GLU A 543 37.34 -16.80 -5.37
N LYS A 544 38.66 -16.57 -5.38
CA LYS A 544 39.21 -15.30 -4.87
C LYS A 544 38.86 -14.15 -5.82
N VAL A 545 38.22 -13.10 -5.30
CA VAL A 545 37.74 -11.93 -6.09
C VAL A 545 38.43 -10.62 -5.73
N ILE A 546 38.91 -10.49 -4.49
CA ILE A 546 39.74 -9.36 -4.05
C ILE A 546 41.03 -9.95 -3.47
N ASP A 547 42.16 -9.42 -3.93
CA ASP A 547 43.51 -9.69 -3.43
C ASP A 547 43.98 -8.37 -2.79
N ASP A 548 44.34 -8.39 -1.51
CA ASP A 548 44.85 -7.21 -0.80
C ASP A 548 43.85 -6.02 -0.80
N ALA A 549 42.69 -6.18 -0.16
CA ALA A 549 41.65 -5.14 -0.04
C ALA A 549 42.24 -3.81 0.48
N GLN A 550 41.74 -2.68 -0.03
CA GLN A 550 42.28 -1.36 0.33
C GLN A 550 41.19 -0.45 0.91
N PRO A 551 41.50 0.34 1.95
CA PRO A 551 40.58 1.33 2.50
C PRO A 551 40.01 2.26 1.43
N GLY A 552 38.68 2.41 1.41
CA GLY A 552 37.92 3.26 0.49
C GLY A 552 37.92 2.81 -0.96
N ALA A 553 38.43 1.61 -1.28
CA ALA A 553 38.36 1.07 -2.63
C ALA A 553 36.96 0.57 -2.98
N GLU A 554 36.59 0.71 -4.25
CA GLU A 554 35.35 0.19 -4.82
C GLU A 554 35.69 -0.92 -5.82
N TYR A 555 35.21 -2.13 -5.55
CA TYR A 555 35.39 -3.30 -6.40
C TYR A 555 34.08 -3.65 -7.11
N GLU A 556 34.15 -3.93 -8.41
CA GLU A 556 33.00 -4.36 -9.21
C GLU A 556 33.29 -5.71 -9.88
N LEU A 557 32.33 -6.62 -9.82
CA LEU A 557 32.44 -7.94 -10.41
C LEU A 557 31.13 -8.32 -11.12
N GLU A 558 31.24 -8.73 -12.39
CA GLU A 558 30.15 -9.36 -13.12
C GLU A 558 30.36 -10.88 -13.14
N VAL A 559 29.36 -11.62 -12.67
CA VAL A 559 29.32 -13.08 -12.60
C VAL A 559 28.23 -13.59 -13.53
N GLN A 560 28.58 -14.53 -14.39
CA GLN A 560 27.60 -15.25 -15.22
C GLN A 560 27.43 -16.68 -14.68
N LEU A 561 26.20 -17.08 -14.41
CA LEU A 561 25.86 -18.47 -14.09
C LEU A 561 26.00 -19.30 -15.38
N VAL A 562 26.84 -20.33 -15.35
CA VAL A 562 27.13 -21.13 -16.55
C VAL A 562 26.53 -22.54 -16.52
N ASP A 563 25.88 -22.89 -15.41
CA ASP A 563 24.92 -23.97 -15.27
C ASP A 563 23.59 -23.40 -14.74
N GLY A 564 22.47 -24.03 -15.09
CA GLY A 564 21.13 -23.61 -14.66
C GLY A 564 20.12 -23.39 -15.79
N ASP A 565 18.90 -23.08 -15.39
CA ASP A 565 17.78 -22.64 -16.24
C ASP A 565 17.91 -21.12 -16.50
N PRO A 566 17.48 -20.61 -17.67
CA PRO A 566 17.45 -19.16 -17.92
C PRO A 566 16.33 -18.48 -17.11
N MET A 567 16.46 -17.17 -16.93
CA MET A 567 15.37 -16.36 -16.39
C MET A 567 14.12 -16.49 -17.26
N PRO A 568 12.91 -16.48 -16.67
CA PRO A 568 11.68 -16.28 -17.44
C PRO A 568 11.77 -14.98 -18.22
N GLN A 569 11.29 -14.99 -19.45
CA GLN A 569 11.29 -13.83 -20.33
C GLN A 569 9.96 -13.74 -21.03
N LEU A 570 9.30 -12.60 -20.85
CA LEU A 570 8.04 -12.33 -21.53
C LEU A 570 8.28 -12.11 -23.02
N SER A 571 7.51 -12.79 -23.88
CA SER A 571 7.64 -12.64 -25.33
C SER A 571 6.79 -11.48 -25.85
N LEU A 572 7.28 -10.26 -25.69
CA LEU A 572 6.66 -9.05 -26.23
C LEU A 572 7.19 -8.71 -27.63
N ILE A 573 6.29 -8.26 -28.51
CA ILE A 573 6.63 -7.66 -29.80
C ILE A 573 5.91 -6.32 -29.91
N GLU A 574 6.64 -5.26 -30.23
CA GLU A 574 6.06 -3.96 -30.53
C GLU A 574 5.19 -4.02 -31.79
N ALA A 575 3.92 -3.62 -31.64
CA ALA A 575 2.91 -3.60 -32.68
C ALA A 575 2.61 -2.16 -33.13
N GLU A 576 2.36 -2.01 -34.43
CA GLU A 576 1.94 -0.72 -34.99
C GLU A 576 0.44 -0.50 -34.75
N PRO A 577 0.01 0.73 -34.43
CA PRO A 577 -1.40 1.03 -34.26
C PRO A 577 -2.21 0.73 -35.54
N PRO A 578 -3.51 0.42 -35.40
CA PRO A 578 -4.42 0.22 -36.53
C PRO A 578 -4.35 1.35 -37.57
N ASN A 579 -4.50 1.01 -38.85
CA ASN A 579 -4.38 1.98 -39.96
C ASN A 579 -5.46 3.08 -39.98
N ASP A 580 -6.58 2.91 -39.26
CA ASP A 580 -7.71 3.84 -39.22
C ASP A 580 -8.23 3.94 -37.77
N PRO A 581 -7.49 4.64 -36.88
CA PRO A 581 -7.77 4.63 -35.46
C PRO A 581 -8.90 5.59 -35.11
N VAL A 582 -9.77 5.18 -34.18
CA VAL A 582 -10.89 5.99 -33.68
C VAL A 582 -10.38 7.11 -32.76
N ASN A 583 -9.44 6.80 -31.87
CA ASN A 583 -8.77 7.74 -30.97
C ASN A 583 -9.70 8.68 -30.17
N GLN A 584 -10.93 8.25 -29.89
CA GLN A 584 -11.92 9.03 -29.14
C GLN A 584 -11.60 9.11 -27.65
N PHE A 585 -10.87 8.12 -27.12
CA PHE A 585 -10.50 8.05 -25.71
C PHE A 585 -8.99 8.00 -25.56
N LYS A 586 -8.47 8.59 -24.49
CA LYS A 586 -7.10 8.37 -24.03
C LYS A 586 -7.07 7.98 -22.57
N VAL A 587 -6.04 7.27 -22.18
CA VAL A 587 -5.68 7.06 -20.78
C VAL A 587 -4.35 7.74 -20.48
N GLU A 588 -4.26 8.36 -19.32
CA GLU A 588 -3.00 8.81 -18.72
C GLU A 588 -2.75 7.98 -17.46
N ILE A 589 -1.58 7.36 -17.35
CA ILE A 589 -1.23 6.47 -16.24
C ILE A 589 0.04 7.02 -15.60
N ASP A 590 -0.02 7.31 -14.30
CA ASP A 590 1.15 7.49 -13.46
C ASP A 590 1.32 6.24 -12.60
N TYR A 591 2.52 5.68 -12.56
CA TYR A 591 2.83 4.62 -11.60
C TYR A 591 4.21 4.78 -10.99
N SER A 592 4.38 4.19 -9.81
CA SER A 592 5.66 4.13 -9.10
C SER A 592 5.76 2.85 -8.28
N LEU A 593 6.97 2.29 -8.19
CA LEU A 593 7.30 1.11 -7.42
C LEU A 593 8.19 1.49 -6.25
N PRO A 594 7.60 1.96 -5.13
CA PRO A 594 8.39 2.44 -4.00
C PRO A 594 9.34 1.37 -3.44
N TRP A 595 8.94 0.10 -3.49
CA TRP A 595 9.73 -1.01 -2.93
C TRP A 595 9.44 -2.35 -3.61
N GLU A 596 10.44 -3.24 -3.58
CA GLU A 596 10.33 -4.67 -3.85
C GLU A 596 10.57 -5.48 -2.56
N TYR A 597 9.91 -6.63 -2.41
CA TYR A 597 10.26 -7.61 -1.38
C TYR A 597 11.27 -8.62 -1.91
N LYS A 598 12.38 -8.74 -1.19
CA LYS A 598 13.36 -9.80 -1.38
C LYS A 598 13.17 -10.90 -0.36
N PHE A 599 13.44 -12.13 -0.78
CA PHE A 599 13.42 -13.31 0.08
C PHE A 599 14.84 -13.83 0.33
N GLY A 600 15.11 -14.18 1.58
CA GLY A 600 16.24 -15.04 1.90
C GLY A 600 17.59 -14.35 2.09
N LYS A 601 17.61 -13.08 2.56
CA LYS A 601 18.85 -12.36 2.90
C LYS A 601 19.74 -13.17 3.80
N ASN A 602 19.15 -13.73 4.86
CA ASN A 602 19.89 -14.50 5.84
C ASN A 602 20.11 -15.93 5.33
N VAL A 603 21.36 -16.25 5.05
CA VAL A 603 21.77 -17.58 4.56
C VAL A 603 21.46 -18.73 5.54
N TYR A 604 21.28 -18.42 6.83
CA TYR A 604 20.92 -19.38 7.87
C TYR A 604 19.40 -19.46 8.09
N ALA A 605 18.65 -18.42 7.76
CA ALA A 605 17.21 -18.33 7.93
C ALA A 605 16.56 -17.63 6.72
N PRO A 606 16.43 -18.32 5.57
CA PRO A 606 16.06 -17.68 4.31
C PRO A 606 14.54 -17.41 4.18
N GLU A 607 13.83 -17.45 5.29
CA GLU A 607 12.37 -17.50 5.35
C GLU A 607 11.74 -16.12 5.57
N TYR A 608 12.57 -15.09 5.69
CA TYR A 608 12.15 -13.72 5.98
C TYR A 608 12.23 -12.84 4.74
N LYS A 609 11.27 -11.91 4.69
CA LYS A 609 11.12 -10.90 3.65
C LYS A 609 11.70 -9.59 4.13
N PHE A 610 12.18 -8.78 3.21
CA PHE A 610 12.70 -7.46 3.49
C PHE A 610 12.53 -6.58 2.25
N HIS A 611 12.33 -5.29 2.48
CA HIS A 611 12.18 -4.32 1.39
C HIS A 611 13.54 -3.96 0.78
N SER A 612 13.51 -3.65 -0.50
CA SER A 612 14.57 -2.99 -1.25
C SER A 612 13.94 -1.92 -2.14
N GLU A 613 14.67 -0.85 -2.43
CA GLU A 613 14.16 0.27 -3.23
C GLU A 613 15.12 0.61 -4.38
N PRO A 614 14.59 1.07 -5.53
CA PRO A 614 13.20 0.98 -5.96
C PRO A 614 12.85 -0.45 -6.42
N GLY A 615 11.56 -0.73 -6.64
CA GLY A 615 11.12 -1.93 -7.38
C GLY A 615 11.22 -1.73 -8.90
N ASN A 616 10.86 -2.76 -9.67
CA ASN A 616 10.80 -2.72 -11.14
C ASN A 616 9.64 -3.56 -11.68
N ILE A 617 9.07 -3.18 -12.83
CA ILE A 617 7.99 -3.94 -13.48
C ILE A 617 8.08 -3.86 -15.00
N GLU A 618 7.64 -4.92 -15.67
CA GLU A 618 7.30 -4.90 -17.10
C GLU A 618 5.91 -4.28 -17.26
N PHE A 619 5.80 -3.17 -17.98
CA PHE A 619 4.52 -2.57 -18.32
C PHE A 619 4.25 -2.64 -19.82
N PHE A 620 3.05 -3.05 -20.21
CA PHE A 620 2.63 -2.99 -21.61
C PHE A 620 1.13 -2.75 -21.80
N ILE A 621 0.78 -2.24 -22.98
CA ILE A 621 -0.61 -2.05 -23.42
C ILE A 621 -0.90 -2.96 -24.60
N CYS A 622 -1.98 -3.75 -24.50
CA CYS A 622 -2.42 -4.67 -25.56
C CYS A 622 -3.95 -4.70 -25.71
N ASP A 623 -4.44 -5.30 -26.78
CA ASP A 623 -5.86 -5.58 -26.96
C ASP A 623 -6.27 -6.87 -26.23
N GLU A 624 -7.57 -7.17 -26.21
CA GLU A 624 -8.11 -8.38 -25.57
C GLU A 624 -7.47 -9.68 -26.09
N ASP A 625 -7.30 -9.84 -27.41
CA ASP A 625 -6.75 -11.07 -27.96
C ASP A 625 -5.30 -11.29 -27.48
N ASN A 626 -4.51 -10.22 -27.42
CA ASN A 626 -3.13 -10.27 -26.93
C ASN A 626 -3.05 -10.39 -25.40
N TYR A 627 -4.02 -9.86 -24.65
CA TYR A 627 -4.14 -10.14 -23.22
C TYR A 627 -4.46 -11.63 -22.97
N GLN A 628 -5.29 -12.26 -23.81
CA GLN A 628 -5.49 -13.70 -23.74
C GLN A 628 -4.23 -14.49 -24.12
N ASN A 629 -3.43 -14.03 -25.08
CA ASN A 629 -2.14 -14.65 -25.38
C ASN A 629 -1.19 -14.56 -24.17
N TYR A 630 -1.14 -13.40 -23.50
CA TYR A 630 -0.38 -13.21 -22.26
C TYR A 630 -0.78 -14.24 -21.19
N GLN A 631 -2.08 -14.37 -20.92
CA GLN A 631 -2.63 -15.33 -19.95
C GLN A 631 -2.35 -16.81 -20.31
N ASN A 632 -2.05 -17.10 -21.58
CA ASN A 632 -1.70 -18.44 -22.07
C ASN A 632 -0.17 -18.64 -22.21
N GLU A 633 0.65 -17.68 -21.74
CA GLU A 633 2.12 -17.67 -21.89
C GLU A 633 2.54 -17.76 -23.39
N GLU A 634 1.75 -17.16 -24.28
CA GLU A 634 2.02 -17.06 -25.71
C GLU A 634 2.64 -15.69 -26.07
N GLN A 635 3.07 -15.53 -27.32
CA GLN A 635 3.63 -14.28 -27.80
C GLN A 635 2.57 -13.17 -27.82
N VAL A 636 2.94 -11.99 -27.32
CA VAL A 636 2.06 -10.84 -27.15
C VAL A 636 2.50 -9.71 -28.08
N GLU A 637 1.59 -9.26 -28.93
CA GLU A 637 1.73 -8.01 -29.66
C GLU A 637 1.28 -6.85 -28.75
N ALA A 638 2.22 -5.99 -28.37
CA ALA A 638 1.99 -4.86 -27.48
C ALA A 638 2.17 -3.53 -28.22
N PHE A 639 1.26 -2.60 -28.00
CA PHE A 639 1.25 -1.28 -28.66
C PHE A 639 2.04 -0.23 -27.89
N MET A 640 2.44 -0.55 -26.67
CA MET A 640 3.38 0.20 -25.85
C MET A 640 4.05 -0.75 -24.88
N ILE A 641 5.37 -0.59 -24.69
CA ILE A 641 6.18 -1.41 -23.78
C ILE A 641 7.06 -0.48 -22.93
N ARG A 642 7.23 -0.84 -21.65
CA ARG A 642 8.25 -0.34 -20.73
C ARG A 642 8.86 -1.55 -20.04
N GLU A 643 10.12 -1.79 -20.34
CA GLU A 643 10.92 -2.85 -19.72
C GLU A 643 11.56 -2.30 -18.44
N ASP A 644 11.57 -3.09 -17.37
CA ASP A 644 12.25 -2.81 -16.10
C ASP A 644 12.03 -1.39 -15.54
N SER A 645 10.78 -0.94 -15.49
CA SER A 645 10.45 0.43 -15.07
C SER A 645 10.13 0.49 -13.57
N ASP A 646 10.76 1.44 -12.87
CA ASP A 646 10.47 1.77 -11.46
C ASP A 646 9.36 2.80 -11.30
N SER A 647 9.12 3.61 -12.33
CA SER A 647 8.11 4.65 -12.41
C SER A 647 7.96 5.15 -13.85
N ASP A 648 6.76 5.58 -14.23
CA ASP A 648 6.56 6.31 -15.50
C ASP A 648 5.25 7.14 -15.49
N THR A 649 5.17 8.08 -16.43
CA THR A 649 3.92 8.76 -16.81
C THR A 649 3.64 8.45 -18.28
N ILE A 650 2.57 7.68 -18.51
CA ILE A 650 2.18 7.17 -19.81
C ILE A 650 0.93 7.90 -20.30
N SER A 651 0.88 8.20 -21.59
CA SER A 651 -0.32 8.66 -22.29
C SER A 651 -0.56 7.79 -23.51
N PHE A 652 -1.73 7.18 -23.60
CA PHE A 652 -2.09 6.26 -24.67
C PHE A 652 -3.50 6.57 -25.19
N MET A 653 -3.64 6.75 -26.51
CA MET A 653 -4.95 6.87 -27.16
C MET A 653 -5.43 5.49 -27.58
N PHE A 654 -6.67 5.15 -27.24
CA PHE A 654 -7.26 3.87 -27.62
C PHE A 654 -7.63 3.89 -29.11
N PRO A 655 -6.96 3.08 -29.95
CA PRO A 655 -7.09 3.22 -31.39
C PRO A 655 -8.33 2.53 -31.95
N THR A 656 -8.96 1.61 -31.22
CA THR A 656 -10.20 0.95 -31.67
C THR A 656 -11.27 0.95 -30.58
N ASN A 657 -12.44 0.40 -30.92
CA ASN A 657 -13.55 0.23 -30.00
C ASN A 657 -13.46 -1.08 -29.18
N ASP A 658 -12.38 -1.85 -29.35
CA ASP A 658 -12.17 -3.10 -28.63
C ASP A 658 -11.78 -2.84 -27.17
N LYS A 659 -11.65 -3.92 -26.38
CA LYS A 659 -11.09 -3.81 -25.02
C LYS A 659 -9.59 -3.70 -25.09
N TRP A 660 -9.05 -2.81 -24.26
CA TRP A 660 -7.62 -2.53 -24.15
C TRP A 660 -7.18 -2.73 -22.72
N TYR A 661 -6.08 -3.46 -22.54
CA TYR A 661 -5.51 -3.83 -21.25
C TYR A 661 -4.20 -3.08 -21.03
N MET A 662 -4.00 -2.63 -19.80
CA MET A 662 -2.78 -2.01 -19.31
C MET A 662 -2.25 -2.97 -18.24
N VAL A 663 -1.17 -3.67 -18.56
CA VAL A 663 -0.67 -4.82 -17.81
C VAL A 663 0.64 -4.44 -17.12
N PHE A 664 0.69 -4.69 -15.81
CA PHE A 664 1.85 -4.59 -14.94
C PHE A 664 2.27 -6.00 -14.59
N SER A 665 3.34 -6.50 -15.23
CA SER A 665 3.76 -7.90 -15.20
C SER A 665 5.04 -8.07 -14.40
N ASN A 666 5.02 -8.98 -13.44
CA ASN A 666 6.19 -9.42 -12.67
C ASN A 666 6.64 -10.82 -13.12
N TYR A 667 6.37 -11.16 -14.39
CA TYR A 667 6.64 -12.48 -14.98
C TYR A 667 8.13 -12.82 -15.05
N ASP A 668 8.98 -11.81 -15.28
CA ASP A 668 10.41 -11.99 -15.53
C ASP A 668 11.24 -12.13 -14.25
N GLN A 669 10.62 -11.99 -13.08
CA GLN A 669 11.28 -12.17 -11.79
C GLN A 669 11.04 -13.59 -11.25
N VAL A 670 11.98 -14.12 -10.46
CA VAL A 670 11.84 -15.45 -9.82
C VAL A 670 11.87 -15.41 -8.30
N ASN A 671 12.16 -14.26 -7.69
CA ASN A 671 12.27 -14.10 -6.24
C ASN A 671 11.68 -12.78 -5.70
N CYS A 672 11.70 -11.70 -6.48
CA CYS A 672 11.29 -10.36 -6.04
C CYS A 672 9.80 -10.07 -6.33
N TYR A 673 9.10 -9.55 -5.33
CA TYR A 673 7.67 -9.19 -5.40
C TYR A 673 7.57 -7.67 -5.43
N GLN A 674 6.63 -7.13 -6.20
CA GLN A 674 6.59 -5.71 -6.49
C GLN A 674 5.38 -5.04 -5.84
N ILE A 675 5.59 -3.92 -5.14
CA ILE A 675 4.50 -3.06 -4.68
C ILE A 675 4.40 -1.90 -5.66
N THR A 676 3.23 -1.75 -6.30
CA THR A 676 3.02 -0.75 -7.35
C THR A 676 1.88 0.19 -6.96
N ASP A 677 2.18 1.48 -6.90
CA ASP A 677 1.17 2.54 -6.81
C ASP A 677 0.76 2.99 -8.21
N ILE A 678 -0.54 3.00 -8.50
CA ILE A 678 -1.08 3.27 -9.84
C ILE A 678 -2.16 4.34 -9.76
N ILE A 679 -2.06 5.34 -10.63
CA ILE A 679 -3.11 6.32 -10.92
C ILE A 679 -3.38 6.32 -12.42
N ALA A 680 -4.56 5.86 -12.83
CA ALA A 680 -4.97 5.89 -14.23
C ALA A 680 -6.16 6.84 -14.41
N ARG A 681 -6.08 7.72 -15.41
CA ARG A 681 -7.08 8.74 -15.73
C ARG A 681 -7.57 8.54 -17.15
N LEU A 682 -8.86 8.33 -17.31
CA LEU A 682 -9.50 8.13 -18.60
C LEU A 682 -10.11 9.45 -19.08
N TYR A 683 -9.85 9.82 -20.33
CA TYR A 683 -10.41 11.00 -20.97
C TYR A 683 -11.12 10.65 -22.28
N ILE A 684 -12.10 11.47 -22.63
CA ILE A 684 -12.82 11.46 -23.91
C ILE A 684 -12.58 12.76 -24.67
N ASP A 685 -12.44 12.70 -25.98
CA ASP A 685 -12.33 13.90 -26.84
C ASP A 685 -13.73 14.50 -27.13
N GLN A 686 -13.92 15.75 -26.74
CA GLN A 686 -15.15 16.52 -26.97
C GLN A 686 -15.34 16.95 -28.43
N ASN A 687 -14.29 16.86 -29.28
CA ASN A 687 -14.41 17.16 -30.71
C ASN A 687 -15.02 15.99 -31.51
N THR A 688 -15.24 14.82 -30.90
CA THR A 688 -15.95 13.72 -31.55
C THR A 688 -17.41 14.08 -31.80
N ALA A 689 -17.82 14.05 -33.07
CA ALA A 689 -19.16 14.42 -33.53
C ALA A 689 -20.21 13.33 -33.26
N ASP A 690 -20.19 12.71 -32.08
CA ASP A 690 -21.18 11.72 -31.69
C ASP A 690 -22.50 12.41 -31.37
N VAL A 691 -23.53 12.13 -32.16
CA VAL A 691 -24.88 12.62 -31.88
C VAL A 691 -25.46 11.84 -30.71
N LYS A 692 -25.28 12.33 -29.48
CA LYS A 692 -25.94 11.74 -28.30
C LYS A 692 -27.42 12.13 -28.25
N LEU A 693 -28.31 11.14 -28.38
CA LEU A 693 -29.75 11.32 -28.17
C LEU A 693 -30.10 11.16 -26.69
N ARG A 694 -30.67 12.22 -26.11
CA ARG A 694 -31.21 12.21 -24.74
C ARG A 694 -32.48 11.37 -24.65
N GLU A 695 -33.34 11.44 -25.67
CA GLU A 695 -34.57 10.65 -25.78
C GLU A 695 -34.87 10.35 -27.25
N PHE A 696 -35.42 9.16 -27.53
CA PHE A 696 -36.02 8.82 -28.83
C PHE A 696 -37.17 7.84 -28.61
N PHE A 697 -38.41 8.27 -28.83
CA PHE A 697 -39.59 7.43 -28.68
C PHE A 697 -40.72 7.86 -29.63
N ALA A 698 -41.73 7.01 -29.77
CA ALA A 698 -42.90 7.24 -30.61
C ALA A 698 -44.13 6.87 -29.80
N HIS A 699 -45.15 7.74 -29.83
CA HIS A 699 -46.39 7.50 -29.09
C HIS A 699 -47.62 7.89 -29.91
N PHE A 700 -48.75 7.29 -29.54
CA PHE A 700 -50.03 7.52 -30.18
C PHE A 700 -50.62 8.88 -29.80
N CYS A 701 -51.18 9.59 -30.77
CA CYS A 701 -52.03 10.76 -30.56
C CYS A 701 -53.28 10.72 -31.47
N ASP A 702 -54.27 11.57 -31.20
CA ASP A 702 -55.56 11.60 -31.92
C ASP A 702 -55.40 11.77 -33.45
N ASP A 703 -54.30 12.38 -33.90
CA ASP A 703 -54.04 12.73 -35.30
C ASP A 703 -52.98 11.84 -35.99
N GLY A 704 -52.45 10.80 -35.32
CA GLY A 704 -51.45 9.88 -35.88
C GLY A 704 -50.46 9.30 -34.85
N VAL A 705 -49.23 9.01 -35.28
CA VAL A 705 -48.12 8.67 -34.37
C VAL A 705 -47.16 9.85 -34.31
N GLU A 706 -46.94 10.40 -33.12
CA GLU A 706 -45.94 11.43 -32.89
C GLU A 706 -44.60 10.78 -32.52
N VAL A 707 -43.60 11.02 -33.35
CA VAL A 707 -42.22 10.58 -33.13
C VAL A 707 -41.43 11.74 -32.54
N TYR A 708 -40.82 11.53 -31.38
CA TYR A 708 -40.09 12.53 -30.61
C TYR A 708 -38.63 12.09 -30.44
N TRP A 709 -37.69 13.01 -30.61
CA TRP A 709 -36.31 12.83 -30.17
C TRP A 709 -35.68 14.12 -29.68
N GLU A 710 -34.75 14.01 -28.75
CA GLU A 710 -34.03 15.13 -28.14
C GLU A 710 -32.54 14.82 -28.16
N THR A 711 -31.72 15.81 -28.51
CA THR A 711 -30.25 15.72 -28.51
C THR A 711 -29.66 16.24 -27.22
N GLU A 712 -28.53 15.69 -26.80
CA GLU A 712 -27.74 16.19 -25.68
C GLU A 712 -26.93 17.42 -26.10
N GLY A 713 -27.63 18.55 -26.29
CA GLY A 713 -27.03 19.83 -26.69
C GLY A 713 -27.07 20.13 -28.19
N ASP A 714 -26.39 21.21 -28.57
CA ASP A 714 -26.25 21.66 -29.96
C ASP A 714 -25.21 20.78 -30.69
N ILE A 715 -25.62 20.17 -31.80
CA ILE A 715 -24.73 19.31 -32.58
C ILE A 715 -24.07 20.14 -33.68
N ALA A 716 -22.76 20.36 -33.56
CA ALA A 716 -21.99 21.08 -34.54
C ALA A 716 -22.06 20.37 -35.92
N GLY A 717 -22.36 21.13 -36.98
CA GLY A 717 -22.35 20.60 -38.35
C GLY A 717 -23.59 19.79 -38.76
N LEU A 718 -24.54 19.52 -37.86
CA LEU A 718 -25.78 18.83 -38.19
C LEU A 718 -26.61 19.64 -39.20
N LYS A 719 -26.91 19.05 -40.36
CA LYS A 719 -27.78 19.65 -41.38
C LYS A 719 -29.26 19.36 -41.15
N GLY A 720 -29.58 18.36 -40.34
CA GLY A 720 -30.93 17.96 -39.96
C GLY A 720 -31.11 16.44 -40.01
N TRP A 721 -32.36 16.00 -39.88
CA TRP A 721 -32.69 14.59 -39.70
C TRP A 721 -33.52 14.01 -40.85
N ASN A 722 -33.29 12.74 -41.12
CA ASN A 722 -34.21 11.89 -41.88
C ASN A 722 -34.92 10.92 -40.95
N LEU A 723 -36.22 10.77 -41.13
CA LEU A 723 -37.04 9.82 -40.40
C LEU A 723 -37.56 8.75 -41.35
N TYR A 724 -37.35 7.49 -40.98
CA TYR A 724 -37.77 6.33 -41.74
C TYR A 724 -38.77 5.50 -40.96
N ARG A 725 -39.65 4.81 -41.69
CA ARG A 725 -40.68 3.93 -41.13
C ARG A 725 -40.74 2.59 -41.84
N GLN A 726 -41.02 1.54 -41.07
CA GLN A 726 -41.54 0.25 -41.55
C GLN A 726 -42.88 -0.04 -40.88
N SER A 727 -43.74 -0.83 -41.54
CA SER A 727 -45.01 -1.28 -40.95
C SER A 727 -45.34 -2.74 -41.28
N LYS A 728 -46.21 -3.35 -40.47
CA LYS A 728 -46.76 -4.69 -40.73
C LYS A 728 -48.16 -4.85 -40.13
N THR A 729 -49.02 -5.54 -40.88
CA THR A 729 -50.39 -5.89 -40.47
C THR A 729 -50.41 -6.94 -39.38
N LYS A 730 -51.17 -6.71 -38.31
CA LYS A 730 -51.40 -7.71 -37.24
C LYS A 730 -52.30 -8.85 -37.72
N GLU A 731 -51.76 -9.86 -38.40
CA GLU A 731 -52.47 -11.12 -38.64
C GLU A 731 -52.39 -12.05 -37.42
N ASN A 732 -53.57 -12.33 -36.84
CA ASN A 732 -53.91 -13.29 -35.77
C ASN A 732 -53.42 -13.02 -34.34
N LYS A 733 -54.44 -12.85 -33.47
CA LYS A 733 -54.39 -12.75 -32.01
C LYS A 733 -53.76 -13.98 -31.34
N SER A 734 -52.47 -13.91 -31.04
CA SER A 734 -51.81 -14.40 -29.81
C SER A 734 -50.30 -14.40 -30.08
N LEU A 735 -49.51 -13.87 -29.13
CA LEU A 735 -48.04 -13.79 -29.13
C LEU A 735 -47.45 -12.52 -29.78
N VAL A 736 -47.50 -11.40 -29.06
CA VAL A 736 -46.35 -10.47 -28.95
C VAL A 736 -46.45 -9.80 -27.57
N SER A 737 -45.94 -10.50 -26.54
CA SER A 737 -45.53 -9.87 -25.28
C SER A 737 -44.06 -9.50 -25.41
N ASN A 738 -43.64 -8.37 -24.84
CA ASN A 738 -42.29 -7.78 -24.81
C ASN A 738 -41.14 -8.75 -24.45
N ALA A 739 -40.82 -9.68 -25.35
CA ALA A 739 -39.45 -10.07 -25.59
C ALA A 739 -38.87 -9.05 -26.57
N LEU A 740 -37.62 -8.64 -26.36
CA LEU A 740 -36.75 -8.18 -27.45
C LEU A 740 -37.10 -8.97 -28.70
N ILE A 741 -37.64 -8.30 -29.70
CA ILE A 741 -37.95 -8.96 -30.97
C ILE A 741 -36.60 -9.42 -31.50
N THR A 742 -36.37 -10.73 -31.44
CA THR A 742 -35.32 -11.41 -32.17
C THR A 742 -35.41 -11.01 -33.64
N PRO A 743 -34.29 -10.97 -34.40
CA PRO A 743 -34.22 -10.46 -35.78
C PRO A 743 -35.10 -11.18 -36.84
N ASP A 744 -36.03 -12.05 -36.43
CA ASP A 744 -36.89 -12.87 -37.28
C ASP A 744 -38.30 -12.29 -37.54
N VAL A 745 -38.59 -11.04 -37.18
CA VAL A 745 -39.81 -10.37 -37.66
C VAL A 745 -39.56 -9.84 -39.07
N GLU A 746 -39.99 -10.57 -40.09
CA GLU A 746 -40.02 -10.08 -41.48
C GLU A 746 -41.00 -8.88 -41.58
N LEU A 747 -40.49 -7.68 -41.33
CA LEU A 747 -41.08 -6.38 -41.66
C LEU A 747 -41.03 -6.19 -43.19
N SER A 748 -41.80 -5.24 -43.74
CA SER A 748 -41.65 -4.91 -45.18
C SER A 748 -40.18 -4.59 -45.47
N SER A 749 -39.57 -5.24 -46.45
CA SER A 749 -38.12 -5.19 -46.69
C SER A 749 -37.56 -3.84 -47.16
N MET A 750 -38.38 -2.79 -47.22
CA MET A 750 -37.95 -1.42 -47.55
C MET A 750 -38.36 -0.43 -46.46
N TRP A 751 -37.38 0.31 -45.93
CA TRP A 751 -37.61 1.50 -45.12
C TRP A 751 -38.22 2.61 -45.98
N HIS A 752 -39.31 3.19 -45.50
CA HIS A 752 -39.96 4.33 -46.15
C HIS A 752 -39.58 5.63 -45.46
N LYS A 753 -38.86 6.51 -46.16
CA LYS A 753 -38.54 7.85 -45.68
C LYS A 753 -39.82 8.70 -45.59
N LEU A 754 -40.06 9.31 -44.44
CA LEU A 754 -41.30 10.06 -44.15
C LEU A 754 -41.20 11.55 -44.49
N ASN A 755 -40.01 12.13 -44.42
CA ASN A 755 -39.76 13.54 -44.70
C ASN A 755 -39.13 13.76 -46.09
N SER A 756 -39.60 14.77 -46.83
CA SER A 756 -39.04 15.14 -48.15
C SER A 756 -37.80 16.02 -48.03
N ASP A 757 -37.80 16.93 -47.05
CA ASP A 757 -36.69 17.80 -46.69
C ASP A 757 -36.16 17.40 -45.30
N LEU A 758 -34.90 17.70 -45.00
CA LEU A 758 -34.32 17.45 -43.67
C LEU A 758 -35.17 18.12 -42.57
N ILE A 759 -35.46 17.37 -41.51
CA ILE A 759 -36.11 17.93 -40.32
C ILE A 759 -35.05 18.78 -39.61
N THR A 760 -35.30 20.08 -39.53
CA THR A 760 -34.35 21.09 -39.02
C THR A 760 -35.03 21.95 -37.96
N GLY A 761 -34.24 22.50 -37.05
CA GLY A 761 -34.73 23.26 -35.91
C GLY A 761 -33.81 23.13 -34.71
N GLU A 762 -34.27 23.60 -33.55
CA GLU A 762 -33.61 23.38 -32.26
C GLU A 762 -34.24 22.15 -31.58
N SER A 763 -33.43 21.38 -30.85
CA SER A 763 -33.89 20.26 -30.02
C SER A 763 -34.87 20.75 -28.93
N PRO A 764 -35.96 20.03 -28.63
CA PRO A 764 -36.34 18.71 -29.14
C PRO A 764 -37.09 18.73 -30.48
N TYR A 765 -37.02 17.63 -31.21
CA TYR A 765 -37.64 17.44 -32.51
C TYR A 765 -38.87 16.56 -32.40
N THR A 766 -39.90 16.91 -33.17
CA THR A 766 -41.15 16.16 -33.27
C THR A 766 -41.56 15.97 -34.72
N PHE A 767 -42.02 14.78 -35.07
CA PHE A 767 -42.61 14.48 -36.37
C PHE A 767 -43.92 13.73 -36.22
N LEU A 768 -45.00 14.28 -36.77
CA LEU A 768 -46.32 13.64 -36.78
C LEU A 768 -46.50 12.81 -38.05
N ASP A 769 -46.53 11.49 -37.89
CA ASP A 769 -46.88 10.55 -38.94
C ASP A 769 -48.41 10.38 -39.03
N THR A 770 -49.02 11.11 -39.97
CA THR A 770 -50.47 11.09 -40.21
C THR A 770 -50.92 9.98 -41.16
N HIS A 771 -49.99 9.22 -41.75
CA HIS A 771 -50.30 8.18 -42.74
C HIS A 771 -50.25 6.80 -42.11
N VAL A 772 -50.89 6.69 -40.96
CA VAL A 772 -51.00 5.47 -40.15
C VAL A 772 -52.40 4.86 -40.30
N ILE A 773 -52.47 3.54 -40.17
CA ILE A 773 -53.65 2.70 -40.39
C ILE A 773 -53.86 1.91 -39.10
N ASP A 774 -55.10 1.91 -38.63
CA ASP A 774 -55.53 1.16 -37.45
C ASP A 774 -55.21 -0.34 -37.57
N GLY A 775 -54.53 -0.91 -36.58
CA GLY A 775 -54.16 -2.33 -36.52
C GLY A 775 -52.78 -2.70 -37.08
N GLU A 776 -51.92 -1.72 -37.35
CA GLU A 776 -50.53 -1.92 -37.79
C GLU A 776 -49.53 -1.63 -36.66
N VAL A 777 -48.38 -2.32 -36.69
CA VAL A 777 -47.22 -1.98 -35.87
C VAL A 777 -46.27 -1.13 -36.72
N TYR A 778 -45.83 0.00 -36.19
CA TYR A 778 -44.90 0.92 -36.83
C TYR A 778 -43.54 0.87 -36.15
N VAL A 779 -42.49 0.84 -36.96
CA VAL A 779 -41.10 0.89 -36.51
C VAL A 779 -40.42 2.10 -37.13
N TYR A 780 -39.76 2.93 -36.31
CA TYR A 780 -39.13 4.18 -36.72
C TYR A 780 -37.62 4.16 -36.50
N LYS A 781 -36.86 4.78 -37.42
CA LYS A 781 -35.41 5.00 -37.33
C LYS A 781 -35.06 6.42 -37.76
N LEU A 782 -34.09 7.03 -37.11
CA LEU A 782 -33.54 8.34 -37.47
C LEU A 782 -32.20 8.19 -38.20
N GLU A 783 -31.87 9.20 -38.98
CA GLU A 783 -30.56 9.39 -39.59
C GLU A 783 -30.20 10.88 -39.43
N ALA A 784 -29.18 11.17 -38.62
CA ALA A 784 -28.57 12.48 -38.51
C ALA A 784 -27.69 12.73 -39.74
N VAL A 785 -27.89 13.87 -40.41
CA VAL A 785 -27.20 14.17 -41.68
C VAL A 785 -26.17 15.27 -41.50
N PHE A 786 -24.93 14.96 -41.83
CA PHE A 786 -23.80 15.90 -41.81
C PHE A 786 -23.36 16.28 -43.23
N SER A 787 -22.20 16.93 -43.37
CA SER A 787 -21.66 17.28 -44.69
C SER A 787 -21.15 16.08 -45.47
N ASP A 788 -20.47 15.16 -44.79
CA ASP A 788 -19.73 14.07 -45.43
C ASP A 788 -20.16 12.67 -44.95
N GLU A 789 -21.01 12.60 -43.91
CA GLU A 789 -21.48 11.34 -43.31
C GLU A 789 -22.91 11.41 -42.79
N VAL A 790 -23.43 10.26 -42.34
CA VAL A 790 -24.72 10.11 -41.68
C VAL A 790 -24.60 9.14 -40.49
N GLU A 791 -25.33 9.42 -39.41
CA GLU A 791 -25.37 8.58 -38.20
C GLU A 791 -26.80 8.09 -37.95
N GLU A 792 -27.00 6.80 -37.62
CA GLU A 792 -28.33 6.18 -37.52
C GLU A 792 -28.75 5.88 -36.08
N PHE A 793 -30.02 6.16 -35.74
CA PHE A 793 -30.56 5.92 -34.39
C PHE A 793 -31.86 5.12 -34.40
N GLY A 794 -32.01 4.23 -33.40
CA GLY A 794 -33.13 3.31 -33.25
C GLY A 794 -32.79 1.89 -33.73
N PRO A 795 -33.78 1.07 -34.12
CA PRO A 795 -35.19 1.42 -34.28
C PRO A 795 -36.00 1.48 -32.97
N ILE A 796 -37.12 2.20 -33.00
CA ILE A 796 -38.15 2.23 -31.94
C ILE A 796 -39.51 1.79 -32.49
N THR A 797 -40.38 1.24 -31.65
CA THR A 797 -41.67 0.67 -32.08
C THR A 797 -42.85 1.42 -31.46
N CYS A 798 -43.90 1.67 -32.25
CA CYS A 798 -45.19 2.19 -31.80
C CYS A 798 -46.34 1.34 -32.37
N ASP A 799 -47.29 0.98 -31.50
CA ASP A 799 -48.47 0.20 -31.87
C ASP A 799 -49.69 1.13 -32.03
N TYR A 800 -50.33 1.15 -33.20
CA TYR A 800 -51.44 2.07 -33.52
C TYR A 800 -52.78 1.31 -33.55
N GLY A 801 -53.61 1.47 -32.51
CA GLY A 801 -54.99 1.01 -32.48
C GLY A 801 -55.66 1.01 -31.09
N GLU A 802 -56.99 1.14 -31.06
CA GLU A 802 -57.78 1.31 -29.83
C GLU A 802 -57.53 0.23 -28.75
N GLY A 803 -57.06 0.69 -27.58
CA GLY A 803 -57.47 0.17 -26.27
C GLY A 803 -57.09 -1.29 -25.94
N ALA A 804 -55.93 -1.78 -26.34
CA ALA A 804 -55.38 -2.95 -25.67
C ALA A 804 -54.98 -2.52 -24.23
N PRO A 805 -55.51 -3.16 -23.17
CA PRO A 805 -55.02 -2.90 -21.82
C PRO A 805 -53.52 -3.21 -21.79
N PRO A 806 -52.72 -2.44 -21.02
CA PRO A 806 -51.30 -2.71 -20.90
C PRO A 806 -51.09 -4.17 -20.54
N THR A 807 -50.06 -4.83 -21.08
CA THR A 807 -49.79 -6.24 -20.78
C THR A 807 -48.68 -6.44 -19.75
N SER A 808 -48.04 -5.35 -19.34
CA SER A 808 -46.98 -5.31 -18.35
C SER A 808 -47.08 -4.03 -17.53
N PHE A 809 -46.55 -4.07 -16.31
CA PHE A 809 -46.34 -2.84 -15.53
C PHE A 809 -45.27 -1.98 -16.21
N ALA A 810 -45.50 -0.66 -16.27
CA ALA A 810 -44.49 0.28 -16.74
C ALA A 810 -44.57 1.59 -15.96
N LEU A 811 -43.41 2.19 -15.69
CA LEU A 811 -43.28 3.56 -15.18
C LEU A 811 -42.54 4.38 -16.22
N MET A 812 -43.16 5.44 -16.73
CA MET A 812 -42.57 6.32 -17.74
C MET A 812 -41.82 7.48 -17.09
N GLN A 813 -40.91 8.09 -17.83
CA GLN A 813 -40.24 9.33 -17.41
C GLN A 813 -41.29 10.45 -17.25
N ASN A 814 -41.19 11.24 -16.18
CA ASN A 814 -42.11 12.33 -15.92
C ASN A 814 -41.91 13.45 -16.96
N TYR A 815 -42.98 14.12 -17.37
CA TYR A 815 -42.91 15.21 -18.34
C TYR A 815 -43.75 16.43 -17.89
N PRO A 816 -43.19 17.66 -17.95
CA PRO A 816 -41.81 17.99 -18.33
C PRO A 816 -40.77 17.55 -17.28
N ASN A 817 -39.50 17.42 -17.68
CA ASN A 817 -38.35 17.17 -16.80
C ASN A 817 -37.07 17.81 -17.40
N PRO A 818 -36.49 18.89 -16.83
CA PRO A 818 -36.89 19.53 -15.58
C PRO A 818 -38.27 20.19 -15.65
N PHE A 819 -38.95 20.30 -14.51
CA PHE A 819 -40.22 21.03 -14.40
C PHE A 819 -40.12 22.18 -13.40
N THR A 820 -40.96 23.21 -13.59
CA THR A 820 -40.96 24.41 -12.75
C THR A 820 -42.17 24.49 -11.81
N ASP A 821 -43.36 24.12 -12.31
CA ASP A 821 -44.62 24.20 -11.55
C ASP A 821 -45.23 22.83 -11.27
N GLN A 822 -45.43 22.02 -12.31
CA GLN A 822 -45.99 20.68 -12.21
C GLN A 822 -45.40 19.74 -13.27
N THR A 823 -45.40 18.45 -12.99
CA THR A 823 -45.01 17.40 -13.93
C THR A 823 -46.02 16.26 -13.91
N THR A 824 -46.17 15.58 -15.03
CA THR A 824 -47.06 14.42 -15.18
C THR A 824 -46.24 13.14 -15.19
N ILE A 825 -46.64 12.18 -14.37
CA ILE A 825 -46.06 10.83 -14.30
C ILE A 825 -47.08 9.87 -14.93
N CYS A 826 -46.69 9.21 -16.01
CA CYS A 826 -47.49 8.18 -16.67
C CYS A 826 -47.04 6.78 -16.25
N TYR A 827 -48.00 5.87 -16.03
CA TYR A 827 -47.74 4.48 -15.66
C TYR A 827 -48.83 3.55 -16.16
N ASP A 828 -48.44 2.31 -16.44
CA ASP A 828 -49.31 1.28 -17.00
C ASP A 828 -49.54 0.15 -16.02
N LEU A 829 -50.80 -0.31 -15.92
CA LEU A 829 -51.22 -1.43 -15.09
C LEU A 829 -51.88 -2.52 -15.94
N PRO A 830 -51.35 -3.76 -15.95
CA PRO A 830 -51.94 -4.84 -16.72
C PRO A 830 -53.13 -5.53 -16.06
N THR A 831 -53.28 -5.36 -14.76
CA THR A 831 -54.34 -5.93 -13.93
C THR A 831 -54.79 -4.89 -12.91
N ASP A 832 -56.04 -5.01 -12.46
CA ASP A 832 -56.54 -4.20 -11.35
C ASP A 832 -55.71 -4.54 -10.10
N THR A 833 -54.97 -3.58 -9.56
CA THR A 833 -54.07 -3.84 -8.44
C THR A 833 -53.92 -2.65 -7.51
N ARG A 834 -53.34 -2.89 -6.33
CA ARG A 834 -52.97 -1.82 -5.41
C ARG A 834 -51.66 -1.18 -5.86
N VAL A 835 -51.71 0.13 -6.09
CA VAL A 835 -50.60 0.94 -6.60
C VAL A 835 -50.15 1.92 -5.52
N SER A 836 -48.84 2.00 -5.30
CA SER A 836 -48.20 3.04 -4.50
C SER A 836 -47.21 3.83 -5.36
N ILE A 837 -47.47 5.12 -5.56
CA ILE A 837 -46.50 6.06 -6.18
C ILE A 837 -46.03 7.05 -5.13
N LYS A 838 -44.72 7.03 -4.86
CA LYS A 838 -44.08 7.83 -3.81
C LYS A 838 -42.88 8.60 -4.36
N VAL A 839 -42.66 9.80 -3.85
CA VAL A 839 -41.56 10.69 -4.19
C VAL A 839 -40.60 10.80 -3.02
N TYR A 840 -39.31 10.72 -3.29
CA TYR A 840 -38.21 10.72 -2.35
C TYR A 840 -37.19 11.80 -2.70
N ASN A 841 -36.46 12.29 -1.69
CA ASN A 841 -35.25 13.09 -1.93
C ASN A 841 -34.03 12.17 -2.12
N VAL A 842 -32.87 12.77 -2.43
CA VAL A 842 -31.62 12.03 -2.66
C VAL A 842 -31.11 11.25 -1.43
N ALA A 843 -31.52 11.64 -0.23
CA ALA A 843 -31.22 10.92 1.01
C ALA A 843 -32.17 9.74 1.28
N GLY A 844 -33.04 9.39 0.32
CA GLY A 844 -34.01 8.30 0.45
C GLY A 844 -35.21 8.61 1.35
N GLN A 845 -35.39 9.86 1.79
CA GLN A 845 -36.51 10.25 2.65
C GLN A 845 -37.77 10.46 1.81
N LEU A 846 -38.91 9.95 2.29
CA LEU A 846 -40.21 10.11 1.65
C LEU A 846 -40.69 11.56 1.73
N VAL A 847 -40.91 12.18 0.58
CA VAL A 847 -41.31 13.59 0.42
C VAL A 847 -42.81 13.74 0.20
N ARG A 848 -43.40 12.90 -0.66
CA ARG A 848 -44.83 12.93 -1.02
C ARG A 848 -45.30 11.53 -1.41
N CYS A 849 -46.51 11.15 -1.02
CA CYS A 849 -47.21 10.02 -1.62
C CYS A 849 -48.26 10.57 -2.59
N LEU A 850 -48.18 10.17 -3.86
CA LEU A 850 -49.04 10.63 -4.94
C LEU A 850 -50.24 9.71 -5.13
N VAL A 851 -50.03 8.40 -4.99
CA VAL A 851 -51.04 7.35 -5.08
C VAL A 851 -50.74 6.29 -4.03
N ASP A 852 -51.75 5.81 -3.31
CA ASP A 852 -51.74 4.60 -2.49
C ASP A 852 -53.17 4.05 -2.44
N ASP A 853 -53.62 3.51 -3.57
CA ASP A 853 -55.01 3.06 -3.75
C ASP A 853 -55.09 1.84 -4.70
N PHE A 854 -56.26 1.22 -4.79
CA PHE A 854 -56.56 0.19 -5.76
C PHE A 854 -56.99 0.83 -7.08
N VAL A 855 -56.27 0.55 -8.16
CA VAL A 855 -56.42 1.19 -9.47
C VAL A 855 -56.75 0.13 -10.51
N GLU A 856 -57.75 0.38 -11.36
CA GLU A 856 -58.15 -0.51 -12.45
C GLU A 856 -57.04 -0.66 -13.51
N ALA A 857 -57.00 -1.79 -14.22
CA ALA A 857 -56.08 -2.01 -15.33
C ALA A 857 -56.23 -0.94 -16.41
N GLY A 858 -55.11 -0.47 -16.95
CA GLY A 858 -55.08 0.61 -17.93
C GLY A 858 -53.84 1.49 -17.82
N SER A 859 -53.74 2.45 -18.74
CA SER A 859 -52.74 3.52 -18.68
C SER A 859 -53.27 4.66 -17.83
N HIS A 860 -52.45 5.11 -16.87
CA HIS A 860 -52.81 6.12 -15.89
C HIS A 860 -51.80 7.26 -15.89
N GLN A 861 -52.26 8.42 -15.44
CA GLN A 861 -51.42 9.59 -15.26
C GLN A 861 -51.70 10.24 -13.90
N ILE A 862 -50.65 10.71 -13.24
CA ILE A 862 -50.74 11.47 -12.00
C ILE A 862 -49.86 12.72 -12.09
N VAL A 863 -50.38 13.84 -11.58
CA VAL A 863 -49.65 15.12 -11.58
C VAL A 863 -49.03 15.36 -10.22
N TRP A 864 -47.76 15.78 -10.21
CA TRP A 864 -47.09 16.30 -9.02
C TRP A 864 -46.76 17.78 -9.18
N ASP A 865 -47.03 18.57 -8.14
CA ASP A 865 -46.91 20.03 -8.10
C ASP A 865 -45.63 20.52 -7.39
N GLY A 866 -44.66 19.61 -7.19
CA GLY A 866 -43.39 19.92 -6.53
C GLY A 866 -43.56 20.35 -5.07
N ARG A 867 -44.58 19.82 -4.37
CA ARG A 867 -44.82 20.07 -2.93
C ARG A 867 -44.67 18.82 -2.08
N ASP A 868 -44.30 19.01 -0.82
CA ASP A 868 -44.21 17.95 0.20
C ASP A 868 -45.58 17.55 0.77
N LEU A 869 -45.61 16.60 1.72
CA LEU A 869 -46.84 16.17 2.43
C LEU A 869 -47.55 17.29 3.20
N ALA A 870 -46.85 18.33 3.65
CA ALA A 870 -47.42 19.46 4.36
C ALA A 870 -47.94 20.56 3.41
N GLY A 871 -47.79 20.38 2.09
CA GLY A 871 -48.19 21.35 1.06
C GLY A 871 -47.16 22.46 0.84
N ASN A 872 -45.97 22.36 1.42
CA ASN A 872 -44.91 23.34 1.23
C ASN A 872 -44.21 23.10 -0.12
N PRO A 873 -43.82 24.17 -0.83
CA PRO A 873 -43.00 24.05 -2.03
C PRO A 873 -41.63 23.46 -1.68
N LEU A 874 -41.17 22.53 -2.51
CA LEU A 874 -39.85 21.94 -2.40
C LEU A 874 -38.80 22.79 -3.12
N ALA A 875 -37.55 22.69 -2.66
CA ALA A 875 -36.40 23.37 -3.27
C ALA A 875 -36.06 22.79 -4.64
N SER A 876 -35.37 23.57 -5.47
CA SER A 876 -34.78 23.06 -6.71
C SER A 876 -33.84 21.90 -6.40
N GLY A 877 -33.85 20.85 -7.22
CA GLY A 877 -33.01 19.68 -6.99
C GLY A 877 -33.55 18.40 -7.62
N VAL A 878 -32.82 17.32 -7.38
CA VAL A 878 -33.14 15.98 -7.86
C VAL A 878 -34.08 15.29 -6.87
N TYR A 879 -35.13 14.68 -7.41
CA TYR A 879 -36.09 13.85 -6.68
C TYR A 879 -36.25 12.52 -7.39
N ILE A 880 -36.62 11.47 -6.66
CA ILE A 880 -36.85 10.13 -7.19
C ILE A 880 -38.30 9.78 -6.95
N TYR A 881 -39.03 9.33 -7.98
CA TYR A 881 -40.36 8.75 -7.79
C TYR A 881 -40.32 7.26 -8.07
N ARG A 882 -41.09 6.50 -7.29
CA ARG A 882 -41.14 5.05 -7.34
C ARG A 882 -42.59 4.59 -7.43
N LEU A 883 -42.84 3.65 -8.33
CA LEU A 883 -44.07 2.88 -8.47
C LEU A 883 -43.86 1.49 -7.88
N ASP A 884 -44.73 1.12 -6.93
CA ASP A 884 -44.85 -0.23 -6.40
C ASP A 884 -46.26 -0.78 -6.70
N ALA A 885 -46.34 -1.93 -7.38
CA ALA A 885 -47.59 -2.61 -7.72
C ALA A 885 -47.37 -4.11 -7.88
N GLU A 886 -48.11 -4.96 -7.15
CA GLU A 886 -48.14 -6.43 -7.36
C GLU A 886 -46.79 -7.16 -7.54
N GLY A 887 -45.74 -6.74 -6.80
CA GLY A 887 -44.39 -7.31 -6.89
C GLY A 887 -43.49 -6.64 -7.93
N PHE A 888 -44.02 -5.76 -8.77
CA PHE A 888 -43.26 -4.84 -9.61
C PHE A 888 -42.89 -3.58 -8.83
N SER A 889 -41.61 -3.20 -8.91
CA SER A 889 -41.07 -1.95 -8.35
C SER A 889 -40.19 -1.29 -9.38
N SER A 890 -40.50 -0.05 -9.75
CA SER A 890 -39.69 0.75 -10.69
C SER A 890 -39.55 2.16 -10.16
N ALA A 891 -38.36 2.74 -10.27
CA ALA A 891 -38.07 4.10 -9.84
C ALA A 891 -37.44 4.90 -10.99
N ARG A 892 -37.74 6.19 -11.04
CA ARG A 892 -37.16 7.14 -12.00
C ARG A 892 -36.84 8.48 -11.33
N ARG A 893 -35.88 9.18 -11.93
CA ARG A 893 -35.36 10.46 -11.44
C ARG A 893 -36.09 11.63 -12.09
N MET A 894 -36.36 12.70 -11.35
CA MET A 894 -36.92 13.95 -11.86
C MET A 894 -36.18 15.16 -11.28
N VAL A 895 -36.17 16.27 -12.01
CA VAL A 895 -35.49 17.52 -11.65
C VAL A 895 -36.54 18.63 -11.52
N LEU A 896 -36.60 19.25 -10.34
CA LEU A 896 -37.44 20.42 -10.07
C LEU A 896 -36.57 21.68 -10.12
N CYS A 897 -37.00 22.70 -10.86
CA CYS A 897 -36.34 24.01 -10.95
C CYS A 897 -37.29 25.14 -10.51
N ARG A 898 -37.02 25.75 -9.35
CA ARG A 898 -37.68 26.97 -8.87
C ARG A 898 -36.87 28.19 -9.29
N TRP A 899 -37.54 29.20 -9.85
CA TRP A 899 -36.97 30.51 -10.21
C TRP A 899 -37.36 31.59 -9.21
#